data_AF-A0A1L7SZF8-F1
#
_entry.id   AF-A0A1L7SZF8-F1
#
_cell.length_a   1.000
_cell.length_b   1.000
_cell.length_c   1.000
_cell.angle_alpha   90.00
_cell.angle_beta   90.00
_cell.angle_gamma   90.00
#
_symmetry.space_group_name_H-M   'P 1'
#
loop_
_entity.id
_entity.type
_entity.pdbx_description
1 polymer ?
#
loop_
_entity_poly.entity_id
_entity_poly.type
_entity_poly.pdbx_seq_one_letter_code
_entity_poly.pdbx_strand_id
1 'polypeptide(L)'
;MGGPWFTRSDEHNQRNHDHPNDSSNPVEVGMAAETKDIYRKSSWDPWQEWTDEEIGVDGRSSQASAKYALIVRREKEHGEIDESVLSLHSITVQSPLLKKILGPVFEGYKGINTNLKKLEFHAPFREFFYRWDEFNQADPRNSSTDFSEECSHYKLLADIIQAEIKPRIEQASDLLDNGVISFDYVWTLFEPDVEVYTRIEGRDRLFKLSSGTYSKTPDGTVAYVLGVRFIDTDGDSFGYTDTTLTISPFENVIPILELEVIPARLCPDFDQVRKRLVQRGQLFESLESINHKTYSGTYSLSHTTSGISKQRNVANERIIIDSRTFLWFNRGTAGPLHPLEASKSSVFRGNELHHDKSVDSLTYGPLPIRPYAKTGLTNGSQSSNVSNKRLSENQYALCTNVVKGFCLKTKEWGLFDIELVKDVVWNSTAFDQLVLPHDYKRIIQAFVGAQMSGLDNFDDVIQGKGRGIIMLLSGEPGTGKTLTAESVAEIMQRPLYNMSAAELGDVAQEVEQKLDCALELSTRWGAVLLLDECDVFLECRTTSDIKRNKLVSIFLRLLEYFEGVMFLTTNRVSAFDPAFESRIHLTIHYPNLDYTSRLHIWKTFVNIGDDESSLSEDELDELASVELNGRQIKNVVKTARLLATHEKTYLAMSHISAVLRIKKGLAGGS
;
A
#
# COMPACT_ATOMS: atom_id res chain seq x y z
N MET A 1 10.24 -60.62 -40.51
CA MET A 1 11.44 -61.03 -39.75
C MET A 1 11.01 -61.36 -38.33
N GLY A 2 11.23 -62.61 -37.91
CA GLY A 2 11.31 -63.11 -36.52
C GLY A 2 10.11 -62.93 -35.59
N GLY A 3 9.25 -63.96 -35.46
CA GLY A 3 8.42 -64.15 -34.24
C GLY A 3 9.20 -64.90 -33.16
N PRO A 4 8.64 -65.97 -32.54
CA PRO A 4 7.31 -66.08 -31.86
C PRO A 4 7.38 -66.80 -30.47
N TRP A 5 6.22 -67.20 -29.90
CA TRP A 5 5.94 -68.28 -28.89
C TRP A 5 5.98 -67.92 -27.38
N PHE A 6 5.19 -68.45 -26.42
CA PHE A 6 3.98 -69.29 -26.33
C PHE A 6 3.45 -69.23 -24.85
N THR A 7 2.12 -69.23 -24.68
CA THR A 7 1.22 -69.84 -23.65
C THR A 7 1.63 -70.23 -22.19
N ARG A 8 0.73 -69.83 -21.26
CA ARG A 8 0.01 -70.57 -20.17
C ARG A 8 0.65 -71.01 -18.82
N SER A 9 -0.18 -70.80 -17.79
CA SER A 9 -0.52 -71.62 -16.60
C SER A 9 0.32 -71.58 -15.31
N ASP A 10 -0.36 -71.07 -14.27
CA ASP A 10 -0.68 -71.70 -12.97
C ASP A 10 0.36 -71.92 -11.86
N GLU A 11 -0.18 -71.69 -10.66
CA GLU A 11 0.03 -72.39 -9.38
C GLU A 11 0.87 -71.75 -8.26
N HIS A 12 0.14 -71.52 -7.16
CA HIS A 12 0.56 -71.40 -5.78
C HIS A 12 1.67 -72.38 -5.37
N ASN A 13 2.59 -71.92 -4.52
CA ASN A 13 2.96 -72.74 -3.36
C ASN A 13 3.42 -71.88 -2.17
N GLN A 14 2.69 -71.99 -1.06
CA GLN A 14 3.09 -71.60 0.28
C GLN A 14 4.15 -72.58 0.80
N ARG A 15 5.27 -72.09 1.30
CA ARG A 15 6.05 -72.81 2.33
C ARG A 15 6.55 -71.84 3.40
N ASN A 16 5.96 -71.99 4.58
CA ASN A 16 6.48 -71.54 5.86
C ASN A 16 7.92 -72.03 6.05
N HIS A 17 8.81 -71.12 6.46
CA HIS A 17 9.92 -71.47 7.32
C HIS A 17 10.02 -70.43 8.44
N ASP A 18 9.90 -70.94 9.66
CA ASP A 18 10.08 -70.26 10.93
C ASP A 18 11.44 -69.54 10.99
N HIS A 19 11.44 -68.28 11.41
CA HIS A 19 12.60 -67.66 12.05
C HIS A 19 12.19 -67.17 13.45
N PRO A 20 13.07 -67.33 14.45
CA PRO A 20 12.71 -67.26 15.85
C PRO A 20 12.58 -65.82 16.33
N ASN A 21 11.70 -65.64 17.32
CA ASN A 21 11.62 -64.50 18.23
C ASN A 21 13.01 -64.02 18.63
N ASP A 22 13.41 -62.83 18.15
CA ASP A 22 14.42 -62.03 18.83
C ASP A 22 13.70 -60.91 19.59
N SER A 23 13.81 -60.99 20.90
CA SER A 23 13.26 -60.04 21.86
C SER A 23 13.97 -58.70 21.71
N SER A 24 13.39 -57.78 20.94
CA SER A 24 13.82 -56.38 20.91
C SER A 24 13.43 -55.69 22.22
N ASN A 25 14.40 -55.47 23.10
CA ASN A 25 14.27 -54.46 24.15
C ASN A 25 13.94 -53.11 23.49
N PRO A 26 12.99 -52.31 24.03
CA PRO A 26 12.71 -50.99 23.49
C PRO A 26 13.98 -50.13 23.62
N VAL A 27 14.49 -49.66 22.48
CA VAL A 27 15.64 -48.75 22.43
C VAL A 27 15.22 -47.42 23.07
N GLU A 28 15.80 -47.07 24.21
CA GLU A 28 15.61 -45.76 24.84
C GLU A 28 16.27 -44.68 23.98
N VAL A 29 15.44 -43.90 23.29
CA VAL A 29 15.87 -42.91 22.31
C VAL A 29 16.63 -41.77 23.00
N GLY A 30 17.85 -41.49 22.56
CA GLY A 30 18.64 -40.35 22.98
C GLY A 30 19.28 -40.43 24.37
N MET A 31 19.36 -41.61 24.98
CA MET A 31 19.93 -41.83 26.34
C MET A 31 21.40 -42.24 26.34
N ALA A 32 21.99 -42.60 25.20
CA ALA A 32 23.44 -42.81 25.12
C ALA A 32 24.15 -41.46 24.98
N ALA A 33 25.05 -41.13 25.91
CA ALA A 33 25.90 -39.94 25.91
C ALA A 33 27.03 -40.03 24.85
N GLU A 34 26.65 -40.22 23.59
CA GLU A 34 27.53 -40.35 22.44
C GLU A 34 26.96 -39.57 21.25
N THR A 35 27.83 -39.11 20.36
CA THR A 35 27.47 -38.43 19.09
C THR A 35 27.52 -39.42 17.94
N LYS A 36 26.59 -39.30 16.97
CA LYS A 36 26.71 -40.00 15.68
C LYS A 36 26.92 -39.00 14.54
N ASP A 37 28.07 -39.09 13.88
CA ASP A 37 28.40 -38.31 12.68
C ASP A 37 27.84 -38.98 11.41
N ILE A 38 27.18 -38.18 10.56
CA ILE A 38 26.72 -38.59 9.23
C ILE A 38 27.08 -37.53 8.18
N TYR A 39 27.29 -37.97 6.93
CA TYR A 39 27.92 -37.19 5.87
C TYR A 39 27.15 -37.26 4.53
N ARG A 40 27.24 -36.23 3.68
CA ARG A 40 26.82 -36.29 2.25
C ARG A 40 27.76 -35.50 1.34
N LYS A 41 27.89 -35.93 0.07
CA LYS A 41 28.79 -35.32 -0.94
C LYS A 41 28.23 -34.04 -1.57
N SER A 42 26.92 -33.99 -1.79
CA SER A 42 26.19 -32.89 -2.41
C SER A 42 24.77 -32.79 -1.85
N SER A 43 24.09 -31.65 -2.07
CA SER A 43 22.71 -31.40 -1.61
C SER A 43 21.68 -32.42 -2.14
N TRP A 44 22.04 -33.12 -3.22
CA TRP A 44 21.21 -34.14 -3.89
C TRP A 44 21.50 -35.57 -3.41
N ASP A 45 22.55 -35.76 -2.59
CA ASP A 45 22.95 -37.08 -2.12
C ASP A 45 22.28 -37.44 -0.77
N PRO A 46 21.92 -38.72 -0.56
CA PRO A 46 21.44 -39.19 0.74
C PRO A 46 22.55 -39.10 1.80
N TRP A 47 22.15 -38.90 3.06
CA TRP A 47 23.06 -38.95 4.21
C TRP A 47 23.61 -40.36 4.42
N GLN A 48 24.92 -40.49 4.61
CA GLN A 48 25.67 -41.74 4.77
C GLN A 48 26.31 -41.80 6.18
N GLU A 49 26.34 -43.00 6.77
CA GLU A 49 27.00 -43.26 8.06
C GLU A 49 28.53 -43.34 7.89
N TRP A 50 29.30 -42.89 8.88
CA TRP A 50 30.77 -43.07 8.88
C TRP A 50 31.16 -44.44 9.43
N THR A 51 31.44 -45.41 8.54
CA THR A 51 32.17 -46.64 8.84
C THR A 51 32.97 -47.07 7.60
N ASP A 52 34.21 -47.53 7.81
CA ASP A 52 34.87 -48.39 6.82
C ASP A 52 34.06 -49.68 6.75
N GLU A 53 33.59 -50.01 5.54
CA GLU A 53 32.76 -51.18 5.16
C GLU A 53 31.23 -50.97 5.16
N GLU A 54 30.69 -50.98 3.93
CA GLU A 54 29.35 -51.36 3.45
C GLU A 54 28.09 -50.52 3.81
N ILE A 55 27.78 -49.62 2.86
CA ILE A 55 26.49 -49.15 2.32
C ILE A 55 25.19 -49.60 3.03
N GLY A 56 24.42 -48.60 3.49
CA GLY A 56 22.97 -48.71 3.74
C GLY A 56 22.24 -47.38 3.50
N VAL A 57 21.44 -47.34 2.43
CA VAL A 57 20.62 -46.20 1.98
C VAL A 57 19.26 -46.26 2.67
N ASP A 58 18.92 -45.30 3.53
CA ASP A 58 17.64 -44.58 3.52
C ASP A 58 17.56 -43.50 4.63
N GLY A 59 17.18 -42.29 4.23
CA GLY A 59 17.15 -41.07 5.06
C GLY A 59 16.03 -40.99 6.11
N ARG A 60 15.73 -42.10 6.78
CA ARG A 60 14.95 -42.13 8.03
C ARG A 60 15.86 -42.74 9.08
N SER A 61 16.09 -42.01 10.18
CA SER A 61 16.91 -42.48 11.31
C SER A 61 16.76 -43.99 11.50
N SER A 62 17.80 -44.75 11.17
CA SER A 62 17.82 -46.19 11.43
C SER A 62 17.51 -46.41 12.92
N GLN A 63 16.77 -47.46 13.29
CA GLN A 63 16.55 -47.80 14.71
C GLN A 63 17.85 -47.82 15.52
N ALA A 64 18.98 -48.10 14.85
CA ALA A 64 20.33 -48.06 15.41
C ALA A 64 20.86 -46.66 15.76
N SER A 65 20.41 -45.60 15.08
CA SER A 65 20.83 -44.20 15.32
C SER A 65 19.97 -43.47 16.36
N ALA A 66 18.81 -44.03 16.72
CA ALA A 66 17.87 -43.41 17.67
C ALA A 66 18.39 -43.42 19.12
N LYS A 67 19.36 -44.27 19.46
CA LYS A 67 19.92 -44.37 20.83
C LYS A 67 20.81 -43.19 21.23
N TYR A 68 21.39 -42.46 20.25
CA TYR A 68 22.39 -41.42 20.48
C TYR A 68 21.75 -40.10 20.91
N ALA A 69 22.36 -39.40 21.88
CA ALA A 69 21.86 -38.12 22.38
C ALA A 69 21.77 -37.03 21.28
N LEU A 70 22.74 -37.04 20.35
CA LEU A 70 22.89 -36.07 19.26
C LEU A 70 23.17 -36.78 17.92
N ILE A 71 22.52 -36.32 16.85
CA ILE A 71 22.95 -36.60 15.47
C ILE A 71 23.62 -35.35 14.93
N VAL A 72 24.88 -35.48 14.50
CA VAL A 72 25.70 -34.40 13.96
C VAL A 72 25.83 -34.64 12.45
N ARG A 73 25.43 -33.66 11.64
CA ARG A 73 25.49 -33.73 10.17
C ARG A 73 26.57 -32.81 9.66
N ARG A 74 27.49 -33.32 8.84
CA ARG A 74 28.54 -32.54 8.18
C ARG A 74 28.37 -32.57 6.66
N GLU A 75 28.60 -31.44 6.01
CA GLU A 75 28.51 -31.28 4.56
C GLU A 75 29.87 -30.85 3.99
N LYS A 76 30.17 -31.26 2.75
CA LYS A 76 31.42 -30.92 2.08
C LYS A 76 31.29 -29.55 1.42
N GLU A 77 32.02 -28.56 1.93
CA GLU A 77 32.07 -27.23 1.34
C GLU A 77 33.12 -27.24 0.21
N HIS A 78 32.76 -26.78 -0.99
CA HIS A 78 33.70 -26.66 -2.11
C HIS A 78 34.38 -25.29 -2.01
N GLY A 79 35.63 -25.27 -1.54
CA GLY A 79 36.48 -24.08 -1.62
C GLY A 79 36.97 -23.81 -3.04
N GLU A 80 37.50 -22.62 -3.30
CA GLU A 80 38.14 -22.24 -4.57
C GLU A 80 39.46 -22.97 -4.83
N ILE A 81 40.02 -23.59 -3.78
CA ILE A 81 41.24 -24.40 -3.81
C ILE A 81 40.79 -25.84 -3.47
N ASP A 82 41.37 -26.83 -4.14
CA ASP A 82 41.00 -28.26 -4.18
C ASP A 82 41.09 -29.02 -2.82
N GLU A 83 40.98 -28.31 -1.69
CA GLU A 83 40.84 -28.85 -0.34
C GLU A 83 39.39 -28.74 0.11
N SER A 84 38.66 -29.84 0.00
CA SER A 84 37.29 -29.91 0.50
C SER A 84 37.28 -30.10 2.01
N VAL A 85 36.85 -29.09 2.75
CA VAL A 85 36.68 -29.17 4.21
C VAL A 85 35.26 -29.65 4.53
N LEU A 86 35.14 -30.59 5.47
CA LEU A 86 33.85 -31.01 6.01
C LEU A 86 33.38 -29.98 7.05
N SER A 87 32.42 -29.13 6.70
CA SER A 87 31.83 -28.16 7.62
C SER A 87 30.60 -28.75 8.31
N LEU A 88 30.37 -28.33 9.56
CA LEU A 88 29.20 -28.73 10.32
C LEU A 88 27.94 -28.10 9.68
N HIS A 89 26.94 -28.92 9.35
CA HIS A 89 25.70 -28.48 8.69
C HIS A 89 24.52 -28.37 9.66
N SER A 90 24.24 -29.42 10.44
CA SER A 90 23.15 -29.39 11.42
C SER A 90 23.33 -30.37 12.58
N ILE A 91 22.66 -30.10 13.70
CA ILE A 91 22.61 -30.97 14.88
C ILE A 91 21.15 -31.28 15.19
N THR A 92 20.81 -32.56 15.32
CA THR A 92 19.50 -32.99 15.85
C THR A 92 19.65 -33.44 17.30
N VAL A 93 18.92 -32.77 18.20
CA VAL A 93 18.86 -33.11 19.62
C VAL A 93 17.79 -34.17 19.85
N GLN A 94 18.21 -35.38 20.23
CA GLN A 94 17.31 -36.49 20.55
C GLN A 94 17.10 -36.65 22.05
N SER A 95 18.12 -36.33 22.85
CA SER A 95 18.09 -36.52 24.30
C SER A 95 16.97 -35.71 24.99
N PRO A 96 16.08 -36.38 25.76
CA PRO A 96 15.07 -35.70 26.56
C PRO A 96 15.66 -34.77 27.64
N LEU A 97 16.81 -35.15 28.21
CA LEU A 97 17.52 -34.34 29.21
C LEU A 97 18.00 -33.01 28.61
N LEU A 98 18.59 -33.05 27.41
CA LEU A 98 18.98 -31.84 26.68
C LEU A 98 17.77 -30.96 26.34
N LYS A 99 16.66 -31.55 25.89
CA LYS A 99 15.44 -30.78 25.58
C LYS A 99 14.87 -30.06 26.81
N LYS A 100 14.96 -30.69 27.99
CA LYS A 100 14.57 -30.09 29.27
C LYS A 100 15.48 -28.91 29.64
N ILE A 101 16.80 -29.05 29.47
CA ILE A 101 17.77 -27.97 29.73
C ILE A 101 17.61 -26.81 28.74
N LEU A 102 17.42 -27.11 27.45
CA LEU A 102 17.26 -26.09 26.40
C LEU A 102 15.91 -25.37 26.44
N GLY A 103 14.91 -25.92 27.15
CA GLY A 103 13.58 -25.31 27.26
C GLY A 103 13.64 -23.88 27.81
N PRO A 104 14.22 -23.67 29.01
CA PRO A 104 14.47 -22.33 29.55
C PRO A 104 15.38 -21.45 28.68
N VAL A 105 16.43 -22.03 28.07
CA VAL A 105 17.38 -21.28 27.21
C VAL A 105 16.69 -20.60 26.04
N PHE A 106 15.73 -21.29 25.41
CA PHE A 106 15.00 -20.79 24.25
C PHE A 106 13.59 -20.32 24.60
N GLU A 107 13.30 -20.05 25.87
CA GLU A 107 12.01 -19.52 26.28
C GLU A 107 11.73 -18.17 25.58
N GLY A 108 10.57 -18.06 24.93
CA GLY A 108 10.18 -16.87 24.16
C GLY A 108 10.87 -16.71 22.80
N TYR A 109 11.80 -17.59 22.41
CA TYR A 109 12.44 -17.53 21.09
C TYR A 109 11.52 -18.10 20.01
N LYS A 110 11.13 -17.30 19.01
CA LYS A 110 10.21 -17.75 17.96
C LYS A 110 10.83 -18.80 17.05
N GLY A 111 10.02 -19.79 16.67
CA GLY A 111 10.42 -20.85 15.75
C GLY A 111 11.11 -22.03 16.42
N ILE A 112 11.43 -21.96 17.71
CA ILE A 112 12.01 -23.06 18.48
C ILE A 112 10.94 -23.61 19.44
N ASN A 113 10.75 -24.92 19.41
CA ASN A 113 9.96 -25.63 20.41
C ASN A 113 10.71 -26.89 20.83
N THR A 114 11.28 -26.86 22.03
CA THR A 114 12.13 -27.95 22.55
C THR A 114 11.35 -29.24 22.85
N ASN A 115 10.01 -29.17 22.90
CA ASN A 115 9.15 -30.35 23.08
C ASN A 115 8.97 -31.15 21.78
N LEU A 116 9.47 -30.68 20.63
CA LEU A 116 9.37 -31.40 19.37
C LEU A 116 10.15 -32.71 19.42
N LYS A 117 9.61 -33.75 18.77
CA LYS A 117 10.31 -35.04 18.62
C LYS A 117 11.63 -34.86 17.86
N LYS A 118 11.61 -34.05 16.81
CA LYS A 118 12.78 -33.65 16.02
C LYS A 118 13.10 -32.18 16.32
N LEU A 119 14.07 -31.95 17.21
CA LEU A 119 14.64 -30.62 17.47
C LEU A 119 15.96 -30.53 16.69
N GLU A 120 16.00 -29.71 15.65
CA GLU A 120 17.15 -29.58 14.75
C GLU A 120 17.62 -28.12 14.69
N PHE A 121 18.93 -27.93 14.79
CA PHE A 121 19.59 -26.63 14.64
C PHE A 121 20.56 -26.68 13.47
N HIS A 122 20.67 -25.59 12.72
CA HIS A 122 21.49 -25.51 11.51
C HIS A 122 22.65 -24.55 11.70
N ALA A 123 23.80 -24.84 11.09
CA ALA A 123 24.92 -23.92 11.06
C ALA A 123 24.52 -22.58 10.38
N PRO A 124 24.99 -21.43 10.88
CA PRO A 124 26.02 -21.25 11.91
C PRO A 124 25.43 -21.17 13.34
N PHE A 125 24.35 -21.88 13.65
CA PHE A 125 23.77 -22.02 15.01
C PHE A 125 23.41 -20.68 15.66
N ARG A 126 22.77 -19.80 14.88
CA ARG A 126 22.46 -18.41 15.27
C ARG A 126 21.64 -18.33 16.55
N GLU A 127 20.77 -19.31 16.77
CA GLU A 127 19.95 -19.42 17.97
C GLU A 127 20.83 -19.43 19.23
N PHE A 128 21.90 -20.21 19.22
CA PHE A 128 22.86 -20.29 20.33
C PHE A 128 23.75 -19.05 20.43
N PHE A 129 24.03 -18.38 19.31
CA PHE A 129 24.73 -17.09 19.33
C PHE A 129 23.91 -16.03 20.10
N TYR A 130 22.61 -15.89 19.82
CA TYR A 130 21.76 -14.90 20.51
C TYR A 130 21.42 -15.28 21.95
N ARG A 131 21.45 -16.58 22.28
CA ARG A 131 21.16 -17.10 23.63
C ARG A 131 22.41 -17.65 24.32
N TRP A 132 23.57 -17.06 24.02
CA TRP A 132 24.85 -17.58 24.49
C TRP A 132 24.98 -17.56 26.01
N ASP A 133 24.56 -16.46 26.64
CA ASP A 133 24.61 -16.30 28.08
C ASP A 133 23.63 -17.24 28.79
N GLU A 134 22.41 -17.34 28.29
CA GLU A 134 21.39 -18.26 28.80
C GLU A 134 21.83 -19.72 28.64
N PHE A 135 22.46 -20.05 27.50
CA PHE A 135 23.02 -21.37 27.25
C PHE A 135 24.11 -21.69 28.28
N ASN A 136 25.09 -20.80 28.47
CA ASN A 136 26.17 -21.01 29.44
C ASN A 136 25.66 -21.08 30.90
N GLN A 137 24.64 -20.29 31.25
CA GLN A 137 24.01 -20.32 32.58
C GLN A 137 23.24 -21.62 32.83
N ALA A 138 22.67 -22.23 31.78
CA ALA A 138 21.93 -23.48 31.86
C ALA A 138 22.82 -24.72 32.05
N ASP A 139 24.14 -24.55 32.13
CA ASP A 139 25.07 -25.65 32.37
C ASP A 139 24.83 -26.31 33.75
N PRO A 140 24.38 -27.57 33.79
CA PRO A 140 24.06 -28.26 35.04
C PRO A 140 25.29 -28.45 35.95
N ARG A 141 26.51 -28.37 35.39
CA ARG A 141 27.77 -28.44 36.15
C ARG A 141 27.98 -27.23 37.07
N ASN A 142 27.26 -26.13 36.86
CA ASN A 142 27.35 -24.94 37.70
C ASN A 142 26.58 -25.08 39.03
N SER A 143 25.59 -25.97 39.10
CA SER A 143 24.66 -26.09 40.24
C SER A 143 24.97 -27.26 41.18
N SER A 144 25.71 -28.27 40.73
CA SER A 144 26.03 -29.45 41.53
C SER A 144 27.40 -30.03 41.16
N THR A 145 28.16 -30.53 42.13
CA THR A 145 29.51 -31.12 41.94
C THR A 145 29.48 -32.59 41.53
N ASP A 146 28.29 -33.21 41.49
CA ASP A 146 28.10 -34.60 41.07
C ASP A 146 27.96 -34.72 39.54
N PHE A 147 28.69 -35.67 38.94
CA PHE A 147 28.60 -36.02 37.51
C PHE A 147 27.27 -36.73 37.21
N SER A 148 26.18 -35.96 37.04
CA SER A 148 24.90 -36.49 36.57
C SER A 148 24.93 -36.83 35.07
N GLU A 149 24.05 -37.72 34.61
CA GLU A 149 23.88 -38.01 33.17
C GLU A 149 23.55 -36.74 32.36
N GLU A 150 22.85 -35.79 32.97
CA GLU A 150 22.55 -34.47 32.40
C GLU A 150 23.84 -33.68 32.09
N CYS A 151 24.86 -33.76 32.96
CA CYS A 151 26.15 -33.12 32.75
C CYS A 151 26.91 -33.72 31.55
N SER A 152 26.87 -35.05 31.41
CA SER A 152 27.50 -35.74 30.27
C SER A 152 26.82 -35.39 28.95
N HIS A 153 25.49 -35.38 28.94
CA HIS A 153 24.71 -35.02 27.75
C HIS A 153 24.90 -33.55 27.36
N TYR A 154 24.85 -32.64 28.36
CA TYR A 154 25.09 -31.21 28.14
C TYR A 154 26.51 -30.96 27.61
N LYS A 155 27.52 -31.62 28.18
CA LYS A 155 28.91 -31.49 27.73
C LYS A 155 29.08 -31.83 26.25
N LEU A 156 28.43 -32.88 25.74
CA LEU A 156 28.51 -33.24 24.31
C LEU A 156 27.99 -32.12 23.41
N LEU A 157 26.83 -31.53 23.75
CA LEU A 157 26.28 -30.42 22.98
C LEU A 157 27.14 -29.17 23.13
N ALA A 158 27.57 -28.86 24.36
CA ALA A 158 28.39 -27.70 24.67
C ALA A 158 29.74 -27.75 23.96
N ASP A 159 30.43 -28.89 23.92
CA ASP A 159 31.72 -29.03 23.24
C ASP A 159 31.59 -28.74 21.73
N ILE A 160 30.52 -29.21 21.08
CA ILE A 160 30.25 -28.94 19.66
C ILE A 160 29.89 -27.47 19.42
N ILE A 161 28.92 -26.96 20.18
CA ILE A 161 28.44 -25.58 20.01
C ILE A 161 29.53 -24.56 20.38
N GLN A 162 30.32 -24.81 21.43
CA GLN A 162 31.43 -23.94 21.82
C GLN A 162 32.53 -23.90 20.78
N ALA A 163 32.92 -25.04 20.18
CA ALA A 163 33.92 -25.06 19.13
C ALA A 163 33.52 -24.20 17.92
N GLU A 164 32.23 -24.15 17.60
CA GLU A 164 31.72 -23.43 16.43
C GLU A 164 31.35 -21.98 16.72
N ILE A 165 30.70 -21.70 17.84
CA ILE A 165 30.10 -20.38 18.11
C ILE A 165 31.05 -19.47 18.86
N LYS A 166 31.87 -19.99 19.78
CA LYS A 166 32.73 -19.16 20.61
C LYS A 166 33.69 -18.26 19.80
N PRO A 167 34.42 -18.76 18.77
CA PRO A 167 35.28 -17.90 17.97
C PRO A 167 34.50 -16.80 17.23
N ARG A 168 33.26 -17.09 16.80
CA ARG A 168 32.38 -16.14 16.12
C ARG A 168 31.87 -15.07 17.08
N ILE A 169 31.57 -15.44 18.34
CA ILE A 169 31.19 -14.48 19.39
C ILE A 169 32.36 -13.56 19.73
N GLU A 170 33.56 -14.11 19.92
CA GLU A 170 34.75 -13.31 20.21
C GLU A 170 35.05 -12.31 19.08
N GLN A 171 34.97 -12.76 17.82
CA GLN A 171 35.15 -11.89 16.66
C GLN A 171 34.04 -10.84 16.54
N ALA A 172 32.77 -11.22 16.75
CA ALA A 172 31.65 -10.27 16.71
C ALA A 172 31.76 -9.23 17.83
N SER A 173 32.16 -9.64 19.05
CA SER A 173 32.38 -8.73 20.17
C SER A 173 33.49 -7.73 19.87
N ASP A 174 34.63 -8.19 19.33
CA ASP A 174 35.73 -7.31 18.95
C ASP A 174 35.30 -6.25 17.92
N LEU A 175 34.51 -6.65 16.91
CA LEU A 175 33.95 -5.72 15.93
C LEU A 175 33.01 -4.69 16.60
N LEU A 176 32.08 -5.16 17.42
CA LEU A 176 31.10 -4.33 18.13
C LEU A 176 31.75 -3.34 19.10
N ASP A 177 32.76 -3.77 19.85
CA ASP A 177 33.50 -2.96 20.81
C ASP A 177 34.27 -1.82 20.12
N ASN A 178 34.68 -2.03 18.87
CA ASN A 178 35.29 -1.01 18.02
C ASN A 178 34.27 -0.21 17.18
N GLY A 179 32.96 -0.46 17.32
CA GLY A 179 31.89 0.25 16.61
C GLY A 179 31.82 -0.02 15.10
N VAL A 180 32.45 -1.10 14.64
CA VAL A 180 32.55 -1.49 13.22
C VAL A 180 31.94 -2.87 12.98
N ILE A 181 31.74 -3.24 11.72
CA ILE A 181 31.21 -4.56 11.33
C ILE A 181 31.75 -4.96 9.96
N SER A 182 32.00 -6.25 9.76
CA SER A 182 32.28 -6.84 8.45
C SER A 182 31.02 -7.50 7.87
N PHE A 183 30.96 -7.64 6.54
CA PHE A 183 29.76 -8.14 5.87
C PHE A 183 29.33 -9.53 6.36
N ASP A 184 30.28 -10.44 6.61
CA ASP A 184 30.03 -11.80 7.10
C ASP A 184 29.43 -11.86 8.52
N TYR A 185 29.58 -10.79 9.28
CA TYR A 185 29.11 -10.68 10.66
C TYR A 185 27.85 -9.83 10.81
N VAL A 186 27.30 -9.25 9.72
CA VAL A 186 26.09 -8.42 9.75
C VAL A 186 24.91 -9.13 10.44
N TRP A 187 24.74 -10.43 10.21
CA TRP A 187 23.67 -11.20 10.85
C TRP A 187 23.70 -11.16 12.38
N THR A 188 24.86 -10.95 13.00
CA THR A 188 25.00 -10.89 14.47
C THR A 188 24.28 -9.70 15.10
N LEU A 189 24.02 -8.64 14.31
CA LEU A 189 23.29 -7.46 14.76
C LEU A 189 21.78 -7.70 14.88
N PHE A 190 21.24 -8.66 14.13
CA PHE A 190 19.81 -8.80 13.85
C PHE A 190 19.20 -10.03 14.52
N GLU A 191 19.13 -10.00 15.86
CA GLU A 191 18.35 -10.99 16.62
C GLU A 191 16.88 -11.01 16.17
N PRO A 192 16.23 -12.18 16.03
CA PRO A 192 14.83 -12.25 15.66
C PRO A 192 13.91 -11.43 16.57
N ASP A 193 12.82 -10.90 16.00
CA ASP A 193 11.87 -10.02 16.70
C ASP A 193 12.46 -8.70 17.23
N VAL A 194 13.69 -8.30 16.90
CA VAL A 194 14.13 -6.93 17.19
C VAL A 194 13.42 -5.91 16.27
N GLU A 195 13.35 -4.67 16.73
CA GLU A 195 12.96 -3.56 15.87
C GLU A 195 14.17 -3.13 15.03
N VAL A 196 13.97 -2.89 13.75
CA VAL A 196 15.00 -2.43 12.82
C VAL A 196 14.62 -1.07 12.26
N TYR A 197 15.63 -0.21 12.13
CA TYR A 197 15.49 1.16 11.66
C TYR A 197 16.22 1.34 10.34
N THR A 198 15.60 2.11 9.45
CA THR A 198 16.19 2.55 8.18
C THR A 198 15.51 3.85 7.72
N ARG A 199 16.07 4.48 6.68
CA ARG A 199 15.47 5.64 6.01
C ARG A 199 15.06 5.27 4.60
N ILE A 200 13.77 5.38 4.30
CA ILE A 200 13.22 5.16 2.95
C ILE A 200 12.84 6.53 2.39
N GLU A 201 13.42 6.91 1.26
CA GLU A 201 13.21 8.23 0.63
C GLU A 201 13.44 9.41 1.60
N GLY A 202 14.43 9.27 2.50
CA GLY A 202 14.75 10.28 3.51
C GLY A 202 13.81 10.31 4.72
N ARG A 203 12.81 9.42 4.80
CA ARG A 203 11.89 9.30 5.93
C ARG A 203 12.28 8.14 6.84
N ASP A 204 12.27 8.41 8.14
CA ASP A 204 12.55 7.41 9.16
C ASP A 204 11.46 6.34 9.20
N ARG A 205 11.90 5.08 9.23
CA ARG A 205 11.04 3.90 9.24
C ARG A 205 11.51 2.93 10.30
N LEU A 206 10.54 2.34 10.99
CA LEU A 206 10.75 1.27 11.93
C LEU A 206 9.97 0.04 11.46
N PHE A 207 10.60 -1.11 11.55
CA PHE A 207 9.98 -2.39 11.22
C PHE A 207 10.25 -3.40 12.33
N LYS A 208 9.43 -4.45 12.39
CA LYS A 208 9.70 -5.61 13.22
C LYS A 208 10.38 -6.68 12.38
N LEU A 209 11.53 -7.18 12.83
CA LEU A 209 12.26 -8.22 12.11
C LEU A 209 11.52 -9.57 12.20
N SER A 210 11.33 -10.22 11.06
CA SER A 210 10.76 -11.56 10.95
C SER A 210 11.86 -12.61 10.67
N SER A 211 12.80 -12.30 9.77
CA SER A 211 13.91 -13.18 9.40
C SER A 211 15.09 -12.39 8.81
N GLY A 212 16.28 -12.99 8.76
CA GLY A 212 17.44 -12.42 8.07
C GLY A 212 18.33 -13.51 7.50
N THR A 213 18.69 -13.46 6.22
CA THR A 213 19.50 -14.48 5.55
C THR A 213 20.43 -13.88 4.50
N TYR A 214 21.58 -14.51 4.26
CA TYR A 214 22.39 -14.20 3.09
C TYR A 214 21.75 -14.88 1.88
N SER A 215 21.45 -14.12 0.84
CA SER A 215 20.84 -14.62 -0.39
C SER A 215 21.54 -14.04 -1.60
N LYS A 216 21.64 -14.84 -2.66
CA LYS A 216 22.08 -14.36 -3.98
C LYS A 216 20.98 -13.52 -4.60
N THR A 217 21.31 -12.31 -5.02
CA THR A 217 20.44 -11.43 -5.80
C THR A 217 20.45 -11.85 -7.28
N PRO A 218 19.52 -11.35 -8.12
CA PRO A 218 19.45 -11.72 -9.54
C PRO A 218 20.72 -11.39 -10.35
N ASP A 219 21.49 -10.39 -9.92
CA ASP A 219 22.79 -10.01 -10.47
C ASP A 219 23.96 -10.89 -9.98
N GLY A 220 23.70 -11.85 -9.10
CA GLY A 220 24.66 -12.84 -8.62
C GLY A 220 25.45 -12.41 -7.39
N THR A 221 25.27 -11.18 -6.90
CA THR A 221 25.89 -10.70 -5.66
C THR A 221 25.21 -11.32 -4.44
N VAL A 222 25.96 -11.54 -3.36
CA VAL A 222 25.39 -12.03 -2.10
C VAL A 222 25.04 -10.83 -1.25
N ALA A 223 23.76 -10.65 -0.93
CA ALA A 223 23.29 -9.59 -0.06
C ALA A 223 22.68 -10.18 1.22
N TYR A 224 22.69 -9.40 2.30
CA TYR A 224 21.96 -9.79 3.51
C TYR A 224 20.54 -9.26 3.44
N VAL A 225 19.57 -10.17 3.32
CA VAL A 225 18.15 -9.87 3.13
C VAL A 225 17.40 -10.04 4.44
N LEU A 226 16.75 -8.98 4.89
CA LEU A 226 15.96 -8.90 6.11
C LEU A 226 14.47 -8.96 5.73
N GLY A 227 13.79 -10.04 6.10
CA GLY A 227 12.34 -10.12 6.06
C GLY A 227 11.76 -9.35 7.24
N VAL A 228 10.99 -8.30 6.96
CA VAL A 228 10.48 -7.39 7.98
C VAL A 228 8.98 -7.15 7.82
N ARG A 229 8.31 -6.79 8.90
CA ARG A 229 6.89 -6.45 8.90
C ARG A 229 6.61 -5.08 9.49
N PHE A 230 5.59 -4.43 8.97
CA PHE A 230 5.11 -3.12 9.42
C PHE A 230 3.58 -3.06 9.37
N ILE A 231 2.99 -2.00 9.89
CA ILE A 231 1.53 -1.84 9.96
C ILE A 231 1.03 -1.01 8.79
N ASP A 232 0.00 -1.53 8.13
CA ASP A 232 -0.72 -0.87 7.05
C ASP A 232 -2.24 -1.12 7.19
N THR A 233 -3.03 -0.53 6.30
CA THR A 233 -4.50 -0.63 6.29
C THR A 233 -5.05 -1.01 4.92
N ASP A 234 -6.14 -1.78 4.93
CA ASP A 234 -7.00 -2.03 3.75
C ASP A 234 -8.15 -1.01 3.63
N GLY A 235 -8.25 -0.06 4.56
CA GLY A 235 -9.32 0.92 4.68
C GLY A 235 -10.51 0.46 5.52
N ASP A 236 -10.54 -0.79 5.96
CA ASP A 236 -11.54 -1.30 6.91
C ASP A 236 -10.89 -1.78 8.23
N SER A 237 -9.61 -2.16 8.19
CA SER A 237 -8.85 -2.63 9.34
C SER A 237 -7.35 -2.34 9.21
N PHE A 238 -6.65 -2.39 10.34
CA PHE A 238 -5.19 -2.36 10.40
C PHE A 238 -4.62 -3.78 10.56
N GLY A 239 -3.47 -4.02 9.94
CA GLY A 239 -2.78 -5.30 9.99
C GLY A 239 -1.29 -5.19 9.72
N TYR A 240 -0.58 -6.29 9.96
CA TYR A 240 0.81 -6.43 9.56
C TYR A 240 0.91 -6.80 8.08
N THR A 241 1.85 -6.20 7.39
CA THR A 241 2.26 -6.60 6.05
C THR A 241 3.77 -6.77 6.01
N ASP A 242 4.24 -7.66 5.14
CA ASP A 242 5.65 -8.06 5.04
C ASP A 242 6.32 -7.37 3.85
N THR A 243 7.60 -7.06 4.02
CA THR A 243 8.49 -6.57 2.97
C THR A 243 9.92 -7.03 3.25
N THR A 244 10.84 -6.75 2.35
CA THR A 244 12.25 -7.08 2.53
C THR A 244 13.10 -5.82 2.49
N LEU A 245 14.05 -5.73 3.40
CA LEU A 245 15.15 -4.76 3.35
C LEU A 245 16.43 -5.51 3.00
N THR A 246 17.35 -4.84 2.32
CA THR A 246 18.59 -5.45 1.86
C THR A 246 19.76 -4.64 2.37
N ILE A 247 20.82 -5.31 2.81
CA ILE A 247 22.14 -4.72 3.04
C ILE A 247 23.05 -5.24 1.94
N SER A 248 23.55 -4.31 1.12
CA SER A 248 24.46 -4.59 0.02
C SER A 248 25.81 -5.12 0.55
N PRO A 249 26.50 -6.02 -0.20
CA PRO A 249 27.83 -6.45 0.19
C PRO A 249 28.82 -5.28 0.20
N PHE A 250 29.74 -5.30 1.15
CA PHE A 250 30.82 -4.33 1.27
C PHE A 250 32.13 -5.04 1.66
N GLU A 251 33.25 -4.44 1.28
CA GLU A 251 34.58 -4.96 1.58
C GLU A 251 35.09 -4.40 2.91
N ASN A 252 35.91 -5.19 3.61
CA ASN A 252 36.51 -4.83 4.89
C ASN A 252 35.44 -4.54 5.97
N VAL A 253 35.82 -3.73 6.95
CA VAL A 253 34.94 -3.27 8.04
C VAL A 253 34.44 -1.87 7.75
N ILE A 254 33.18 -1.61 8.08
CA ILE A 254 32.57 -0.27 8.05
C ILE A 254 31.99 0.08 9.43
N PRO A 255 31.85 1.36 9.78
CA PRO A 255 31.09 1.76 10.97
C PRO A 255 29.65 1.22 10.92
N ILE A 256 29.15 0.70 12.05
CA ILE A 256 27.80 0.10 12.10
C ILE A 256 26.72 1.10 11.68
N LEU A 257 26.91 2.38 11.99
CA LEU A 257 25.97 3.46 11.67
C LEU A 257 25.92 3.83 10.18
N GLU A 258 26.87 3.33 9.36
CA GLU A 258 26.88 3.51 7.91
C GLU A 258 26.06 2.43 7.18
N LEU A 259 25.59 1.41 7.88
CA LEU A 259 24.70 0.39 7.30
C LEU A 259 23.36 0.99 6.85
N GLU A 260 22.85 0.51 5.72
CA GLU A 260 21.54 0.88 5.17
C GLU A 260 20.39 0.57 6.15
N VAL A 261 20.55 -0.49 6.94
CA VAL A 261 19.60 -0.94 7.97
C VAL A 261 20.38 -1.25 9.23
N ILE A 262 19.88 -0.79 10.37
CA ILE A 262 20.48 -1.07 11.68
C ILE A 262 19.41 -1.52 12.68
N PRO A 263 19.78 -2.30 13.72
CA PRO A 263 18.91 -2.50 14.87
C PRO A 263 18.52 -1.16 15.49
N ALA A 264 17.24 -0.99 15.82
CA ALA A 264 16.71 0.27 16.33
C ALA A 264 17.42 0.77 17.59
N ARG A 265 17.90 -0.15 18.45
CA ARG A 265 18.70 0.13 19.65
C ARG A 265 20.02 0.87 19.38
N LEU A 266 20.55 0.78 18.16
CA LEU A 266 21.80 1.44 17.76
C LEU A 266 21.55 2.79 17.07
N CYS A 267 20.29 3.16 16.84
CA CYS A 267 19.92 4.42 16.20
C CYS A 267 20.26 5.60 17.14
N PRO A 268 21.04 6.59 16.68
CA PRO A 268 21.25 7.83 17.44
C PRO A 268 19.91 8.56 17.66
N ASP A 269 19.73 9.13 18.85
CA ASP A 269 18.49 9.84 19.23
C ASP A 269 17.20 9.03 19.04
N PHE A 270 17.27 7.70 19.21
CA PHE A 270 16.15 6.79 18.96
C PHE A 270 14.86 7.20 19.67
N ASP A 271 14.93 7.73 20.90
CA ASP A 271 13.73 8.20 21.62
C ASP A 271 13.01 9.34 20.90
N GLN A 272 13.76 10.27 20.29
CA GLN A 272 13.17 11.37 19.51
C GLN A 272 12.58 10.85 18.21
N VAL A 273 13.31 9.95 17.53
CA VAL A 273 12.83 9.28 16.32
C VAL A 273 11.53 8.55 16.61
N ARG A 274 11.49 7.69 17.65
CA ARG A 274 10.31 6.93 18.06
C ARG A 274 9.12 7.83 18.35
N LYS A 275 9.31 8.93 19.09
CA LYS A 275 8.23 9.90 19.37
C LYS A 275 7.60 10.45 18.10
N ARG A 276 8.40 10.84 17.11
CA ARG A 276 7.90 11.32 15.81
C ARG A 276 7.18 10.22 15.04
N LEU A 277 7.71 8.99 15.05
CA LEU A 277 7.04 7.85 14.41
C LEU A 277 5.68 7.54 15.05
N VAL A 278 5.58 7.63 16.38
CA VAL A 278 4.31 7.48 17.10
C VAL A 278 3.30 8.56 16.69
N GLN A 279 3.71 9.83 16.63
CA GLN A 279 2.85 10.93 16.16
C GLN A 279 2.38 10.72 14.72
N ARG A 280 3.27 10.24 13.84
CA ARG A 280 2.92 9.88 12.46
C ARG A 280 1.91 8.73 12.42
N GLY A 281 2.08 7.70 13.26
CA GLY A 281 1.15 6.59 13.37
C GLY A 281 -0.24 7.01 13.86
N GLN A 282 -0.32 7.99 14.77
CA GLN A 282 -1.60 8.57 15.19
C GLN A 282 -2.28 9.32 14.03
N LEU A 283 -1.50 10.08 13.25
CA LEU A 283 -2.01 10.74 12.04
C LEU A 283 -2.49 9.70 11.02
N PHE A 284 -1.73 8.62 10.80
CA PHE A 284 -2.13 7.50 9.95
C PHE A 284 -3.47 6.89 10.36
N GLU A 285 -3.66 6.61 11.66
CA GLU A 285 -4.92 6.08 12.18
C GLU A 285 -6.08 7.06 11.98
N SER A 286 -5.86 8.36 12.18
CA SER A 286 -6.90 9.38 11.94
C SER A 286 -7.34 9.48 10.47
N LEU A 287 -6.56 8.93 9.54
CA LEU A 287 -6.80 8.95 8.10
C LEU A 287 -7.37 7.61 7.57
N GLU A 288 -7.82 6.71 8.45
CA GLU A 288 -8.39 5.39 8.10
C GLU A 288 -9.60 5.51 7.17
N SER A 289 -10.50 6.44 7.48
CA SER A 289 -11.71 6.70 6.71
C SER A 289 -11.43 7.54 5.45
N ILE A 290 -12.46 7.76 4.65
CA ILE A 290 -12.37 8.68 3.51
C ILE A 290 -12.09 10.09 4.01
N ASN A 291 -11.00 10.69 3.54
CA ASN A 291 -10.54 12.00 4.00
C ASN A 291 -10.25 12.93 2.81
N HIS A 292 -10.86 14.12 2.79
CA HIS A 292 -10.54 15.18 1.83
C HIS A 292 -9.46 16.10 2.40
N LYS A 293 -8.29 16.13 1.76
CA LYS A 293 -7.09 16.81 2.24
C LYS A 293 -6.42 17.60 1.12
N THR A 294 -5.45 18.43 1.49
CA THR A 294 -4.54 19.10 0.57
C THR A 294 -3.15 18.49 0.67
N TYR A 295 -2.46 18.40 -0.46
CA TYR A 295 -1.11 17.84 -0.55
C TYR A 295 -0.17 18.76 -1.32
N SER A 296 1.08 18.84 -0.84
CA SER A 296 2.18 19.55 -1.52
C SER A 296 3.46 18.74 -1.41
N GLY A 297 3.96 18.27 -2.54
CA GLY A 297 5.17 17.47 -2.61
C GLY A 297 5.10 16.41 -3.68
N THR A 298 6.01 15.45 -3.58
CA THR A 298 6.10 14.32 -4.50
C THR A 298 5.25 13.16 -4.00
N TYR A 299 4.49 12.50 -4.87
CA TYR A 299 3.79 11.24 -4.57
C TYR A 299 4.14 10.18 -5.62
N SER A 300 4.06 8.91 -5.23
CA SER A 300 4.40 7.77 -6.07
C SER A 300 3.13 7.16 -6.67
N LEU A 301 3.14 6.88 -7.97
CA LEU A 301 2.00 6.27 -8.67
C LEU A 301 1.88 4.78 -8.36
N SER A 302 0.65 4.29 -8.29
CA SER A 302 0.32 2.90 -7.96
C SER A 302 0.62 1.89 -9.06
N HIS A 303 0.77 2.36 -10.31
CA HIS A 303 1.03 1.52 -11.47
C HIS A 303 2.33 1.89 -12.17
N THR A 304 3.24 0.92 -12.25
CA THR A 304 4.22 0.85 -13.33
C THR A 304 4.44 -0.57 -13.79
N THR A 305 4.24 -0.80 -15.09
CA THR A 305 4.49 -2.07 -15.79
C THR A 305 5.94 -2.56 -15.67
N SER A 306 6.85 -1.69 -15.23
CA SER A 306 8.29 -1.91 -15.08
C SER A 306 8.77 -2.09 -13.64
N GLY A 307 7.88 -2.04 -12.63
CA GLY A 307 8.27 -2.05 -11.21
C GLY A 307 8.97 -0.77 -10.72
N ILE A 308 9.18 0.23 -11.58
CA ILE A 308 9.80 1.52 -11.23
C ILE A 308 8.70 2.53 -10.94
N SER A 309 8.44 2.85 -9.67
CA SER A 309 7.42 3.84 -9.27
C SER A 309 7.63 5.19 -9.98
N LYS A 310 6.70 5.57 -10.85
CA LYS A 310 6.70 6.93 -11.42
C LYS A 310 6.27 7.93 -10.34
N GLN A 311 7.03 9.01 -10.20
CA GLN A 311 6.74 10.06 -9.25
C GLN A 311 6.06 11.26 -9.94
N ARG A 312 5.20 11.95 -9.18
CA ARG A 312 4.52 13.18 -9.58
C ARG A 312 4.74 14.23 -8.50
N ASN A 313 5.05 15.46 -8.90
CA ASN A 313 5.13 16.59 -7.99
C ASN A 313 3.91 17.50 -8.18
N VAL A 314 3.27 17.85 -7.07
CA VAL A 314 2.10 18.73 -7.03
C VAL A 314 2.25 19.77 -5.91
N ALA A 315 1.65 20.94 -6.09
CA ALA A 315 1.68 22.02 -5.12
C ALA A 315 0.26 22.48 -4.80
N ASN A 316 -0.10 22.43 -3.52
CA ASN A 316 -1.42 22.81 -2.98
C ASN A 316 -2.61 22.14 -3.70
N GLU A 317 -2.47 20.86 -4.04
CA GLU A 317 -3.53 20.13 -4.74
C GLU A 317 -4.47 19.41 -3.79
N ARG A 318 -5.73 19.23 -4.21
CA ARG A 318 -6.74 18.49 -3.45
C ARG A 318 -6.60 16.97 -3.69
N ILE A 319 -6.60 16.21 -2.62
CA ILE A 319 -6.51 14.74 -2.64
C ILE A 319 -7.62 14.11 -1.81
N ILE A 320 -8.03 12.90 -2.19
CA ILE A 320 -8.90 12.04 -1.38
C ILE A 320 -8.09 10.85 -0.90
N ILE A 321 -7.97 10.69 0.41
CA ILE A 321 -7.40 9.49 1.02
C ILE A 321 -8.54 8.47 1.15
N ASP A 322 -8.39 7.32 0.50
CA ASP A 322 -9.39 6.25 0.46
C ASP A 322 -8.67 4.93 0.14
N SER A 323 -8.11 4.30 1.18
CA SER A 323 -7.33 3.08 1.06
C SER A 323 -8.12 1.93 0.45
N ARG A 324 -9.40 1.80 0.81
CA ARG A 324 -10.26 0.72 0.33
C ARG A 324 -10.48 0.81 -1.18
N THR A 325 -10.84 1.99 -1.67
CA THR A 325 -11.07 2.18 -3.11
C THR A 325 -9.76 2.11 -3.89
N PHE A 326 -8.67 2.67 -3.35
CA PHE A 326 -7.35 2.51 -3.96
C PHE A 326 -7.02 1.04 -4.22
N LEU A 327 -7.21 0.16 -3.23
CA LEU A 327 -6.90 -1.27 -3.36
C LEU A 327 -7.80 -1.98 -4.37
N TRP A 328 -9.06 -1.53 -4.50
CA TRP A 328 -9.97 -2.07 -5.49
C TRP A 328 -9.55 -1.72 -6.93
N PHE A 329 -9.07 -0.50 -7.18
CA PHE A 329 -8.54 -0.11 -8.49
C PHE A 329 -7.15 -0.69 -8.77
N ASN A 330 -6.36 -0.95 -7.72
CA ASN A 330 -4.96 -1.38 -7.82
C ASN A 330 -4.79 -2.82 -7.32
N ARG A 331 -5.69 -3.72 -7.70
CA ARG A 331 -5.61 -5.14 -7.31
C ARG A 331 -4.26 -5.72 -7.73
N GLY A 332 -3.56 -6.33 -6.76
CA GLY A 332 -2.22 -6.90 -6.94
C GLY A 332 -1.07 -6.01 -6.47
N THR A 333 -1.32 -4.77 -6.03
CA THR A 333 -0.28 -3.88 -5.47
C THR A 333 -0.07 -4.02 -3.97
N ALA A 334 -1.04 -4.58 -3.24
CA ALA A 334 -0.94 -4.78 -1.80
C ALA A 334 -0.67 -6.25 -1.46
N GLY A 335 0.29 -6.45 -0.56
CA GLY A 335 0.52 -7.73 0.09
C GLY A 335 -0.64 -8.10 1.03
N PRO A 336 -0.71 -9.37 1.47
CA PRO A 336 -1.71 -9.78 2.46
C PRO A 336 -1.55 -8.97 3.75
N LEU A 337 -2.68 -8.61 4.36
CA LEU A 337 -2.74 -8.01 5.68
C LEU A 337 -3.02 -9.10 6.72
N HIS A 338 -2.06 -9.31 7.61
CA HIS A 338 -2.17 -10.24 8.72
C HIS A 338 -2.78 -9.52 9.95
N PRO A 339 -3.78 -10.11 10.63
CA PRO A 339 -4.42 -9.49 11.79
C PRO A 339 -3.42 -9.10 12.90
N LEU A 340 -3.64 -7.94 13.54
CA LEU A 340 -2.77 -7.44 14.62
C LEU A 340 -2.80 -8.31 15.88
N GLU A 341 -3.93 -8.99 16.13
CA GLU A 341 -4.02 -10.03 17.15
C GLU A 341 -3.90 -11.39 16.47
N ALA A 342 -2.96 -12.22 16.93
CA ALA A 342 -3.03 -13.64 16.65
C ALA A 342 -4.38 -14.12 17.18
N SER A 343 -5.28 -14.53 16.27
CA SER A 343 -6.54 -15.12 16.69
C SER A 343 -6.21 -16.24 17.67
N LYS A 344 -6.64 -16.11 18.93
CA LYS A 344 -6.54 -17.18 19.94
C LYS A 344 -7.55 -18.28 19.58
N SER A 345 -7.50 -18.80 18.35
CA SER A 345 -8.36 -19.87 17.86
C SER A 345 -7.84 -20.40 16.52
N SER A 346 -6.67 -21.02 16.53
CA SER A 346 -6.40 -22.19 15.69
C SER A 346 -5.28 -23.01 16.31
N VAL A 347 -5.53 -23.51 17.52
CA VAL A 347 -4.97 -24.82 17.85
C VAL A 347 -5.57 -25.78 16.83
N PHE A 348 -4.82 -26.06 15.78
CA PHE A 348 -5.13 -27.10 14.81
C PHE A 348 -5.27 -28.40 15.61
N ARG A 349 -6.52 -28.80 15.90
CA ARG A 349 -6.82 -30.21 16.18
C ARG A 349 -6.73 -30.90 14.84
N GLY A 350 -5.64 -31.64 14.65
CA GLY A 350 -5.44 -32.46 13.47
C GLY A 350 -6.60 -33.46 13.31
N ASN A 351 -7.44 -33.21 12.32
CA ASN A 351 -8.05 -34.18 11.42
C ASN A 351 -9.09 -33.44 10.58
N GLU A 352 -8.68 -32.90 9.45
CA GLU A 352 -9.49 -32.72 8.24
C GLU A 352 -8.63 -32.05 7.16
N LEU A 353 -7.83 -32.86 6.47
CA LEU A 353 -7.22 -32.48 5.19
C LEU A 353 -8.22 -32.82 4.09
N HIS A 354 -9.12 -31.88 3.79
CA HIS A 354 -9.86 -31.95 2.54
C HIS A 354 -8.97 -31.46 1.40
N HIS A 355 -8.67 -32.38 0.49
CA HIS A 355 -7.98 -32.16 -0.75
C HIS A 355 -8.82 -31.25 -1.65
N ASP A 356 -8.50 -29.96 -1.68
CA ASP A 356 -9.20 -29.02 -2.55
C ASP A 356 -8.71 -29.20 -4.00
N LYS A 357 -9.56 -29.83 -4.81
CA LYS A 357 -9.39 -29.93 -6.26
C LYS A 357 -9.93 -28.66 -6.89
N SER A 358 -9.11 -27.61 -6.96
CA SER A 358 -9.40 -26.44 -7.79
C SER A 358 -8.17 -25.94 -8.55
N VAL A 359 -7.40 -26.88 -9.12
CA VAL A 359 -6.48 -26.58 -10.22
C VAL A 359 -7.14 -27.12 -11.48
N ASP A 360 -8.04 -26.31 -12.05
CA ASP A 360 -8.38 -26.26 -13.48
C ASP A 360 -9.66 -25.44 -13.68
N SER A 361 -9.51 -24.13 -13.92
CA SER A 361 -10.40 -23.31 -14.75
C SER A 361 -9.85 -21.90 -14.88
N LEU A 362 -8.88 -21.72 -15.78
CA LEU A 362 -8.59 -20.43 -16.41
C LEU A 362 -9.69 -20.14 -17.44
N THR A 363 -10.84 -19.66 -16.99
CA THR A 363 -11.88 -19.10 -17.86
C THR A 363 -12.08 -17.64 -17.49
N TYR A 364 -11.98 -16.76 -18.50
CA TYR A 364 -12.32 -15.34 -18.39
C TYR A 364 -13.73 -15.21 -17.84
N GLY A 365 -13.83 -14.92 -16.54
CA GLY A 365 -15.09 -14.63 -15.88
C GLY A 365 -15.66 -13.30 -16.36
N PRO A 366 -17.00 -13.12 -16.33
CA PRO A 366 -17.62 -11.85 -16.64
C PRO A 366 -17.13 -10.74 -15.69
N LEU A 367 -17.20 -9.48 -16.16
CA LEU A 367 -16.85 -8.28 -15.38
C LEU A 367 -17.45 -8.35 -13.97
N PRO A 368 -16.68 -7.99 -12.92
CA PRO A 368 -17.15 -8.12 -11.54
C PRO A 368 -18.37 -7.24 -11.28
N ILE A 369 -19.28 -7.76 -10.46
CA ILE A 369 -20.43 -7.03 -9.92
C ILE A 369 -19.92 -5.79 -9.16
N ARG A 370 -20.56 -4.65 -9.42
CA ARG A 370 -20.23 -3.33 -8.85
C ARG A 370 -20.16 -3.37 -7.32
N PRO A 371 -19.18 -2.71 -6.68
CA PRO A 371 -19.03 -2.71 -5.22
C PRO A 371 -20.18 -2.06 -4.44
N TYR A 372 -21.05 -1.28 -5.12
CA TYR A 372 -22.19 -0.57 -4.51
C TYR A 372 -23.55 -0.97 -5.08
N ALA A 373 -23.66 -2.11 -5.76
CA ALA A 373 -24.98 -2.68 -6.01
C ALA A 373 -25.64 -2.89 -4.64
N LYS A 374 -26.65 -2.06 -4.32
CA LYS A 374 -27.42 -2.13 -3.08
C LYS A 374 -27.85 -3.58 -2.87
N THR A 375 -27.19 -4.29 -1.96
CA THR A 375 -27.79 -5.47 -1.36
C THR A 375 -29.03 -4.94 -0.64
N GLY A 376 -30.19 -5.42 -1.06
CA GLY A 376 -31.47 -4.92 -0.60
C GLY A 376 -31.52 -4.80 0.92
N LEU A 377 -32.16 -3.72 1.37
CA LEU A 377 -32.58 -3.50 2.74
C LEU A 377 -33.10 -4.80 3.36
N THR A 378 -32.27 -5.45 4.18
CA THR A 378 -32.75 -6.33 5.21
C THR A 378 -32.87 -5.47 6.47
N ASN A 379 -34.09 -5.01 6.71
CA ASN A 379 -34.49 -4.54 8.02
C ASN A 379 -34.24 -5.68 9.02
N GLY A 380 -33.26 -5.51 9.89
CA GLY A 380 -32.90 -6.53 10.85
C GLY A 380 -31.63 -6.16 11.60
N SER A 381 -31.78 -5.30 12.59
CA SER A 381 -30.92 -5.15 13.77
C SER A 381 -29.83 -6.22 13.93
N GLN A 382 -28.62 -5.92 13.47
CA GLN A 382 -27.38 -6.26 14.16
C GLN A 382 -26.37 -5.15 13.86
N SER A 383 -26.31 -4.16 14.73
CA SER A 383 -25.07 -3.43 14.97
C SER A 383 -24.06 -4.48 15.46
N SER A 384 -23.34 -5.12 14.54
CA SER A 384 -22.11 -5.79 14.91
C SER A 384 -21.21 -4.69 15.45
N ASN A 385 -20.92 -4.78 16.75
CA ASN A 385 -19.89 -3.98 17.39
C ASN A 385 -18.58 -4.21 16.63
N VAL A 386 -18.29 -3.37 15.63
CA VAL A 386 -16.95 -3.19 15.10
C VAL A 386 -16.20 -2.56 16.26
N SER A 387 -15.52 -3.39 17.05
CA SER A 387 -14.57 -2.90 18.02
C SER A 387 -13.56 -2.05 17.25
N ASN A 388 -13.62 -0.73 17.39
CA ASN A 388 -12.54 0.18 17.02
C ASN A 388 -11.29 -0.28 17.77
N LYS A 389 -10.53 -1.22 17.19
CA LYS A 389 -9.25 -1.67 17.73
C LYS A 389 -8.25 -0.58 17.41
N ARG A 390 -8.23 0.44 18.28
CA ARG A 390 -7.20 1.46 18.25
C ARG A 390 -5.83 0.81 18.30
N LEU A 391 -4.90 1.33 17.52
CA LEU A 391 -3.51 0.88 17.57
C LEU A 391 -2.92 1.20 18.94
N SER A 392 -2.09 0.29 19.45
CA SER A 392 -1.32 0.54 20.67
C SER A 392 -0.14 1.48 20.41
N GLU A 393 0.41 2.06 21.46
CA GLU A 393 1.55 2.99 21.36
C GLU A 393 2.76 2.38 20.63
N ASN A 394 3.05 1.11 20.91
CA ASN A 394 4.12 0.37 20.24
C ASN A 394 3.83 0.07 18.76
N GLN A 395 2.55 0.04 18.37
CA GLN A 395 2.14 -0.21 16.99
C GLN A 395 2.21 1.07 16.15
N TYR A 396 1.95 2.25 16.72
CA TYR A 396 2.04 3.51 15.98
C TYR A 396 3.42 3.72 15.34
N ALA A 397 4.49 3.38 16.06
CA ALA A 397 5.86 3.53 15.55
C ALA A 397 6.15 2.64 14.32
N LEU A 398 5.41 1.54 14.15
CA LEU A 398 5.55 0.59 13.05
C LEU A 398 4.63 0.90 11.87
N CYS A 399 3.84 1.98 11.93
CA CYS A 399 2.95 2.35 10.84
C CYS A 399 3.72 2.81 9.61
N THR A 400 3.13 2.56 8.45
CA THR A 400 3.64 3.06 7.19
C THR A 400 3.75 4.59 7.17
N ASN A 401 4.64 5.13 6.34
CA ASN A 401 4.83 6.57 6.17
C ASN A 401 3.98 7.17 5.03
N VAL A 402 3.25 6.33 4.29
CA VAL A 402 2.44 6.75 3.15
C VAL A 402 0.98 6.37 3.32
N VAL A 403 0.08 7.18 2.77
CA VAL A 403 -1.36 6.91 2.66
C VAL A 403 -1.76 6.73 1.20
N LYS A 404 -2.75 5.87 1.00
CA LYS A 404 -3.30 5.52 -0.31
C LYS A 404 -4.40 6.52 -0.67
N GLY A 405 -4.26 7.21 -1.79
CA GLY A 405 -5.20 8.25 -2.17
C GLY A 405 -5.30 8.53 -3.66
N PHE A 406 -6.19 9.45 -4.00
CA PHE A 406 -6.48 9.91 -5.35
C PHE A 406 -6.23 11.40 -5.47
N CYS A 407 -5.46 11.82 -6.47
CA CYS A 407 -5.26 13.23 -6.78
C CYS A 407 -6.37 13.71 -7.71
N LEU A 408 -7.20 14.67 -7.25
CA LEU A 408 -8.37 15.13 -8.02
C LEU A 408 -8.00 15.87 -9.31
N LYS A 409 -6.82 16.51 -9.35
CA LYS A 409 -6.33 17.23 -10.53
C LYS A 409 -5.80 16.29 -11.61
N THR A 410 -4.93 15.35 -11.24
CA THR A 410 -4.31 14.43 -12.21
C THR A 410 -5.17 13.22 -12.49
N LYS A 411 -6.16 12.93 -11.63
CA LYS A 411 -7.06 11.76 -11.70
C LYS A 411 -6.30 10.44 -11.61
N GLU A 412 -5.23 10.44 -10.85
CA GLU A 412 -4.34 9.30 -10.65
C GLU A 412 -4.38 8.85 -9.19
N TRP A 413 -4.38 7.53 -8.98
CA TRP A 413 -4.15 6.90 -7.68
C TRP A 413 -2.66 6.91 -7.33
N GLY A 414 -2.34 7.13 -6.06
CA GLY A 414 -0.95 7.17 -5.60
C GLY A 414 -0.78 6.98 -4.10
N LEU A 415 0.49 6.87 -3.70
CA LEU A 415 0.98 6.82 -2.34
C LEU A 415 1.52 8.20 -1.96
N PHE A 416 0.88 8.82 -0.97
CA PHE A 416 1.17 10.18 -0.51
C PHE A 416 1.87 10.13 0.84
N ASP A 417 2.91 10.94 1.01
CA ASP A 417 3.61 11.05 2.29
C ASP A 417 2.68 11.68 3.35
N ILE A 418 2.47 10.95 4.44
CA ILE A 418 1.57 11.36 5.52
C ILE A 418 1.94 12.72 6.10
N GLU A 419 3.24 13.03 6.19
CA GLU A 419 3.73 14.26 6.80
C GLU A 419 3.49 15.50 5.92
N LEU A 420 3.16 15.30 4.64
CA LEU A 420 2.88 16.36 3.68
C LEU A 420 1.37 16.58 3.45
N VAL A 421 0.52 15.76 4.08
CA VAL A 421 -0.94 15.90 4.06
C VAL A 421 -1.37 16.98 5.04
N LYS A 422 -2.23 17.88 4.58
CA LYS A 422 -2.79 18.98 5.38
C LYS A 422 -4.30 19.06 5.23
N ASP A 423 -4.94 19.71 6.19
CA ASP A 423 -6.36 20.04 6.07
C ASP A 423 -6.62 21.00 4.91
N VAL A 424 -7.79 20.83 4.31
CA VAL A 424 -8.26 21.71 3.25
C VAL A 424 -8.56 23.09 3.82
N VAL A 425 -7.91 24.11 3.26
CA VAL A 425 -8.31 25.51 3.44
C VAL A 425 -9.42 25.82 2.44
N TRP A 426 -10.64 26.02 2.94
CA TRP A 426 -11.83 26.33 2.16
C TRP A 426 -12.00 27.85 1.97
N ASN A 427 -12.47 28.27 0.79
CA ASN A 427 -12.81 29.65 0.52
C ASN A 427 -14.31 29.92 0.70
N SER A 428 -14.69 30.41 1.89
CA SER A 428 -16.09 30.75 2.20
C SER A 428 -16.64 31.93 1.39
N THR A 429 -15.78 32.77 0.80
CA THR A 429 -16.20 33.97 0.04
C THR A 429 -16.35 33.73 -1.46
N ALA A 430 -15.97 32.54 -1.96
CA ALA A 430 -15.93 32.24 -3.39
C ALA A 430 -17.28 32.47 -4.08
N PHE A 431 -18.37 32.11 -3.43
CA PHE A 431 -19.72 32.23 -3.98
C PHE A 431 -20.31 33.64 -3.91
N ASP A 432 -19.85 34.46 -2.97
CA ASP A 432 -20.26 35.86 -2.89
C ASP A 432 -19.68 36.65 -4.06
N GLN A 433 -18.44 36.34 -4.45
CA GLN A 433 -17.75 36.93 -5.60
C GLN A 433 -18.35 36.51 -6.96
N LEU A 434 -19.19 35.48 -6.98
CA LEU A 434 -19.83 35.02 -8.20
C LEU A 434 -20.94 36.00 -8.61
N VAL A 435 -20.87 36.51 -9.84
CA VAL A 435 -21.89 37.41 -10.38
C VAL A 435 -23.04 36.57 -10.94
N LEU A 436 -24.03 36.29 -10.09
CA LEU A 436 -25.27 35.61 -10.41
C LEU A 436 -26.45 36.38 -9.80
N PRO A 437 -27.62 36.44 -10.46
CA PRO A 437 -28.80 37.05 -9.86
C PRO A 437 -29.18 36.34 -8.56
N HIS A 438 -29.66 37.11 -7.58
CA HIS A 438 -29.87 36.66 -6.20
C HIS A 438 -30.80 35.43 -6.10
N ASP A 439 -31.82 35.35 -6.95
CA ASP A 439 -32.76 34.23 -6.96
C ASP A 439 -32.08 32.90 -7.35
N TYR A 440 -31.16 32.92 -8.32
CA TYR A 440 -30.39 31.72 -8.69
C TYR A 440 -29.47 31.27 -7.55
N LYS A 441 -28.81 32.21 -6.87
CA LYS A 441 -27.96 31.89 -5.72
C LYS A 441 -28.76 31.19 -4.61
N ARG A 442 -29.95 31.71 -4.30
CA ARG A 442 -30.85 31.14 -3.29
C ARG A 442 -31.33 29.74 -3.69
N ILE A 443 -31.68 29.54 -4.95
CA ILE A 443 -32.15 28.24 -5.47
C ILE A 443 -31.02 27.19 -5.36
N ILE A 444 -29.81 27.52 -5.84
CA ILE A 444 -28.66 26.62 -5.76
C ILE A 444 -28.37 26.25 -4.31
N GLN A 445 -28.32 27.23 -3.41
CA GLN A 445 -28.09 27.00 -1.97
C GLN A 445 -29.18 26.12 -1.33
N ALA A 446 -30.45 26.33 -1.69
CA ALA A 446 -31.57 25.55 -1.17
C ALA A 446 -31.49 24.08 -1.62
N PHE A 447 -31.26 23.83 -2.91
CA PHE A 447 -31.14 22.48 -3.45
C PHE A 447 -29.94 21.73 -2.87
N VAL A 448 -28.80 22.41 -2.80
CA VAL A 448 -27.57 21.87 -2.25
C VAL A 448 -27.71 21.56 -0.76
N GLY A 449 -28.33 22.45 0.02
CA GLY A 449 -28.55 22.27 1.45
C GLY A 449 -29.52 21.13 1.78
N ALA A 450 -30.57 20.94 0.97
CA ALA A 450 -31.54 19.87 1.13
C ALA A 450 -30.91 18.48 0.94
N GLN A 451 -30.13 18.30 -0.13
CA GLN A 451 -29.42 17.06 -0.44
C GLN A 451 -28.41 16.68 0.66
N MET A 452 -27.71 17.68 1.21
CA MET A 452 -26.69 17.49 2.25
C MET A 452 -27.27 17.11 3.61
N SER A 453 -28.50 17.56 3.89
CA SER A 453 -29.17 17.26 5.17
C SER A 453 -29.78 15.86 5.19
N GLY A 454 -29.72 15.11 4.09
CA GLY A 454 -30.41 13.82 3.93
C GLY A 454 -31.93 13.95 4.07
N LEU A 455 -32.46 15.17 3.92
CA LEU A 455 -33.88 15.48 4.11
C LEU A 455 -34.73 15.17 2.87
N ASP A 456 -34.11 14.78 1.76
CA ASP A 456 -34.82 14.27 0.59
C ASP A 456 -35.33 12.85 0.83
N ASN A 457 -36.44 12.77 1.58
CA ASN A 457 -37.35 11.63 1.60
C ASN A 457 -38.26 11.60 0.35
N PHE A 458 -37.93 12.33 -0.71
CA PHE A 458 -38.56 12.25 -2.03
C PHE A 458 -37.89 11.14 -2.84
N ASP A 459 -38.00 9.89 -2.37
CA ASP A 459 -37.66 8.72 -3.19
C ASP A 459 -38.76 8.59 -4.27
N ASP A 460 -38.36 8.49 -5.54
CA ASP A 460 -39.28 8.12 -6.61
C ASP A 460 -39.94 6.75 -6.28
N VAL A 461 -41.03 6.39 -6.96
CA VAL A 461 -41.81 5.15 -6.71
C VAL A 461 -40.93 3.89 -6.74
N ILE A 462 -39.74 3.96 -7.33
CA ILE A 462 -38.71 2.92 -7.37
C ILE A 462 -37.51 3.34 -6.50
N GLN A 463 -37.17 2.52 -5.49
CA GLN A 463 -36.02 2.75 -4.60
C GLN A 463 -34.72 2.98 -5.40
N GLY A 464 -34.06 4.12 -5.17
CA GLY A 464 -32.76 4.45 -5.77
C GLY A 464 -32.80 5.20 -7.11
N LYS A 465 -33.98 5.67 -7.55
CA LYS A 465 -34.11 6.63 -8.66
C LYS A 465 -34.41 8.04 -8.13
N GLY A 466 -33.90 9.06 -8.81
CA GLY A 466 -34.22 10.46 -8.52
C GLY A 466 -33.50 11.08 -7.32
N ARG A 467 -32.48 10.42 -6.75
CA ARG A 467 -31.71 10.91 -5.59
C ARG A 467 -30.53 11.82 -5.98
N GLY A 468 -30.37 12.15 -7.25
CA GLY A 468 -29.29 13.00 -7.74
C GLY A 468 -29.83 14.33 -8.25
N ILE A 469 -29.16 15.43 -7.90
CA ILE A 469 -29.50 16.76 -8.38
C ILE A 469 -28.57 17.10 -9.55
N ILE A 470 -29.17 17.25 -10.73
CA ILE A 470 -28.45 17.58 -11.97
C ILE A 470 -28.82 19.01 -12.38
N MET A 471 -27.81 19.87 -12.47
CA MET A 471 -27.95 21.26 -12.90
C MET A 471 -27.24 21.49 -14.24
N LEU A 472 -27.93 22.11 -15.19
CA LEU A 472 -27.36 22.50 -16.48
C LEU A 472 -27.01 23.99 -16.47
N LEU A 473 -25.74 24.32 -16.60
CA LEU A 473 -25.22 25.67 -16.72
C LEU A 473 -24.93 25.98 -18.18
N SER A 474 -25.56 27.02 -18.71
CA SER A 474 -25.47 27.34 -20.14
C SER A 474 -25.27 28.81 -20.44
N GLY A 475 -24.55 29.14 -21.50
CA GLY A 475 -24.32 30.51 -21.92
C GLY A 475 -22.98 30.66 -22.64
N GLU A 476 -22.62 31.88 -23.01
CA GLU A 476 -21.38 32.14 -23.74
C GLU A 476 -20.11 31.76 -22.94
N PRO A 477 -18.97 31.49 -23.60
CA PRO A 477 -17.70 31.24 -22.92
C PRO A 477 -17.29 32.41 -22.03
N GLY A 478 -16.84 32.12 -20.81
CA GLY A 478 -16.31 33.14 -19.89
C GLY A 478 -17.35 33.87 -19.02
N THR A 479 -18.59 33.36 -18.94
CA THR A 479 -19.66 33.86 -18.06
C THR A 479 -19.65 33.31 -16.63
N GLY A 480 -18.69 32.44 -16.27
CA GLY A 480 -18.55 31.93 -14.89
C GLY A 480 -19.26 30.60 -14.61
N LYS A 481 -19.63 29.82 -15.63
CA LYS A 481 -20.26 28.49 -15.48
C LYS A 481 -19.43 27.53 -14.61
N THR A 482 -18.19 27.23 -15.02
CA THR A 482 -17.26 26.37 -14.28
C THR A 482 -17.00 26.92 -12.86
N LEU A 483 -16.82 28.23 -12.73
CA LEU A 483 -16.60 28.91 -11.45
C LEU A 483 -17.78 28.73 -10.48
N THR A 484 -19.00 28.58 -11.00
CA THR A 484 -20.19 28.35 -10.17
C THR A 484 -20.11 27.00 -9.46
N ALA A 485 -19.77 25.94 -10.20
CA ALA A 485 -19.60 24.61 -9.62
C ALA A 485 -18.45 24.57 -8.61
N GLU A 486 -17.32 25.22 -8.93
CA GLU A 486 -16.18 25.38 -8.02
C GLU A 486 -16.57 26.10 -6.72
N SER A 487 -17.32 27.21 -6.83
CA SER A 487 -17.76 28.00 -5.67
C SER A 487 -18.75 27.25 -4.79
N VAL A 488 -19.63 26.45 -5.41
CA VAL A 488 -20.59 25.60 -4.69
C VAL A 488 -19.83 24.51 -3.90
N ALA A 489 -18.87 23.83 -4.52
CA ALA A 489 -18.06 22.82 -3.84
C ALA A 489 -17.30 23.41 -2.63
N GLU A 490 -16.76 24.62 -2.77
CA GLU A 490 -16.06 25.32 -1.70
C GLU A 490 -16.96 25.71 -0.52
N ILE A 491 -18.17 26.25 -0.75
CA ILE A 491 -19.12 26.51 0.37
C ILE A 491 -19.53 25.21 1.04
N MET A 492 -19.82 24.17 0.24
CA MET A 492 -20.28 22.89 0.76
C MET A 492 -19.20 22.13 1.52
N GLN A 493 -17.95 22.58 1.43
CA GLN A 493 -16.79 21.85 1.94
C GLN A 493 -16.74 20.42 1.41
N ARG A 494 -17.05 20.27 0.11
CA ARG A 494 -17.03 18.99 -0.60
C ARG A 494 -15.98 18.97 -1.70
N PRO A 495 -15.41 17.79 -2.02
CA PRO A 495 -14.51 17.67 -3.14
C PRO A 495 -15.20 18.05 -4.46
N LEU A 496 -14.46 18.66 -5.38
CA LEU A 496 -14.90 18.85 -6.75
C LEU A 496 -14.23 17.81 -7.64
N TYR A 497 -15.03 16.91 -8.21
CA TYR A 497 -14.58 16.01 -9.26
C TYR A 497 -14.88 16.68 -10.61
N ASN A 498 -13.88 17.29 -11.23
CA ASN A 498 -14.04 17.90 -12.56
C ASN A 498 -13.68 16.89 -13.65
N MET A 499 -14.49 16.74 -14.68
CA MET A 499 -14.22 15.93 -15.87
C MET A 499 -14.58 16.71 -17.12
N SER A 500 -13.65 16.79 -18.08
CA SER A 500 -13.89 17.46 -19.36
C SER A 500 -14.29 16.47 -20.44
N ALA A 501 -15.01 16.94 -21.47
CA ALA A 501 -15.41 16.08 -22.57
C ALA A 501 -14.24 15.37 -23.28
N ALA A 502 -13.06 16.01 -23.35
CA ALA A 502 -11.87 15.43 -23.96
C ALA A 502 -11.33 14.20 -23.20
N GLU A 503 -11.56 14.12 -21.89
CA GLU A 503 -11.05 13.02 -21.06
C GLU A 503 -11.88 11.75 -21.16
N LEU A 504 -13.16 11.88 -21.52
CA LEU A 504 -14.07 10.75 -21.68
C LEU A 504 -13.71 9.87 -22.89
N GLY A 505 -13.05 10.43 -23.90
CA GLY A 505 -12.71 9.75 -25.15
C GLY A 505 -13.85 9.79 -26.19
N ASP A 506 -13.64 9.13 -27.32
CA ASP A 506 -14.56 9.08 -28.47
C ASP A 506 -15.22 7.71 -28.64
N VAL A 507 -14.74 6.68 -27.92
CA VAL A 507 -15.26 5.32 -27.97
C VAL A 507 -16.30 5.10 -26.87
N ALA A 508 -17.51 4.66 -27.26
CA ALA A 508 -18.63 4.49 -26.33
C ALA A 508 -18.33 3.62 -25.09
N GLN A 509 -17.51 2.58 -25.23
CA GLN A 509 -17.13 1.72 -24.10
C GLN A 509 -16.19 2.45 -23.12
N GLU A 510 -15.27 3.25 -23.62
CA GLU A 510 -14.33 4.02 -22.79
C GLU A 510 -15.06 5.14 -22.05
N VAL A 511 -15.93 5.87 -22.77
CA VAL A 511 -16.81 6.90 -22.19
C VAL A 511 -17.66 6.32 -21.08
N GLU A 512 -18.28 5.15 -21.32
CA GLU A 512 -19.09 4.46 -20.31
C GLU A 512 -18.26 4.11 -19.08
N GLN A 513 -17.08 3.50 -19.24
CA GLN A 513 -16.22 3.11 -18.12
C GLN A 513 -15.74 4.31 -17.30
N LYS A 514 -15.29 5.39 -17.97
CA LYS A 514 -14.78 6.58 -17.30
C LYS A 514 -15.88 7.37 -16.60
N LEU A 515 -17.03 7.51 -17.25
CA LEU A 515 -18.17 8.21 -16.66
C LEU A 515 -18.74 7.42 -15.48
N ASP A 516 -18.92 6.10 -15.62
CA ASP A 516 -19.39 5.24 -14.52
C ASP A 516 -18.45 5.30 -13.32
N CYS A 517 -17.13 5.23 -13.56
CA CYS A 517 -16.12 5.43 -12.53
C CYS A 517 -16.23 6.81 -11.84
N ALA A 518 -16.35 7.90 -12.61
CA ALA A 518 -16.46 9.24 -12.04
C ALA A 518 -17.75 9.43 -11.22
N LEU A 519 -18.88 8.87 -11.68
CA LEU A 519 -20.13 8.88 -10.94
C LEU A 519 -20.00 8.12 -9.63
N GLU A 520 -19.45 6.91 -9.66
CA GLU A 520 -19.26 6.08 -8.47
C GLU A 520 -18.33 6.73 -7.44
N LEU A 521 -17.19 7.25 -7.88
CA LEU A 521 -16.25 7.98 -7.01
C LEU A 521 -16.89 9.24 -6.42
N SER A 522 -17.67 9.98 -7.22
CA SER A 522 -18.33 11.19 -6.76
C SER A 522 -19.38 10.90 -5.70
N THR A 523 -20.21 9.87 -5.91
CA THR A 523 -21.19 9.42 -4.91
C THR A 523 -20.52 8.95 -3.63
N ARG A 524 -19.47 8.11 -3.73
CA ARG A 524 -18.75 7.58 -2.56
C ARG A 524 -18.10 8.68 -1.72
N TRP A 525 -17.47 9.66 -2.38
CA TRP A 525 -16.78 10.75 -1.69
C TRP A 525 -17.71 11.90 -1.28
N GLY A 526 -18.99 11.85 -1.69
CA GLY A 526 -19.91 12.98 -1.59
C GLY A 526 -19.38 14.21 -2.33
N ALA A 527 -18.67 13.99 -3.44
CA ALA A 527 -18.09 15.04 -4.27
C ALA A 527 -19.14 15.67 -5.18
N VAL A 528 -18.96 16.96 -5.46
CA VAL A 528 -19.66 17.64 -6.55
C VAL A 528 -19.02 17.20 -7.87
N LEU A 529 -19.80 16.59 -8.75
CA LEU A 529 -19.33 16.21 -10.09
C LEU A 529 -19.57 17.37 -11.06
N LEU A 530 -18.51 17.83 -11.72
CA LEU A 530 -18.60 18.80 -12.80
C LEU A 530 -18.22 18.11 -14.10
N LEU A 531 -19.15 18.07 -15.05
CA LEU A 531 -18.86 17.68 -16.43
C LEU A 531 -18.80 18.95 -17.29
N ASP A 532 -17.59 19.33 -17.69
CA ASP A 532 -17.32 20.56 -18.44
C ASP A 532 -17.35 20.32 -19.96
N GLU A 533 -17.95 21.25 -20.69
CA GLU A 533 -18.07 21.24 -22.16
C GLU A 533 -18.77 19.97 -22.70
N CYS A 534 -19.90 19.61 -22.09
CA CYS A 534 -20.63 18.39 -22.45
C CYS A 534 -21.45 18.48 -23.73
N ASP A 535 -21.45 19.62 -24.43
CA ASP A 535 -22.18 19.77 -25.68
C ASP A 535 -21.81 18.68 -26.68
N VAL A 536 -20.53 18.29 -26.77
CA VAL A 536 -20.06 17.20 -27.65
C VAL A 536 -20.85 15.90 -27.47
N PHE A 537 -21.31 15.56 -26.26
CA PHE A 537 -22.06 14.33 -25.97
C PHE A 537 -23.56 14.52 -25.86
N LEU A 538 -24.02 15.76 -25.63
CA LEU A 538 -25.43 16.06 -25.33
C LEU A 538 -26.23 16.56 -26.54
N GLU A 539 -25.63 16.73 -27.74
CA GLU A 539 -26.42 17.14 -28.91
C GLU A 539 -27.45 16.08 -29.36
N CYS A 540 -28.55 16.55 -29.95
CA CYS A 540 -29.67 15.79 -30.51
C CYS A 540 -29.24 14.55 -31.30
N ARG A 541 -29.97 13.46 -31.08
CA ARG A 541 -29.88 12.25 -31.91
C ARG A 541 -30.21 12.53 -33.37
N THR A 542 -29.40 11.99 -34.28
CA THR A 542 -29.68 12.03 -35.73
C THR A 542 -29.78 10.61 -36.27
N THR A 543 -30.59 10.40 -37.30
CA THR A 543 -30.82 9.05 -37.88
C THR A 543 -29.58 8.46 -38.54
N SER A 544 -28.60 9.28 -38.91
CA SER A 544 -27.35 8.88 -39.56
C SER A 544 -26.21 8.56 -38.59
N ASP A 545 -26.26 9.03 -37.32
CA ASP A 545 -25.16 8.88 -36.38
C ASP A 545 -25.44 7.87 -35.26
N ILE A 546 -25.25 6.59 -35.59
CA ILE A 546 -25.43 5.46 -34.66
C ILE A 546 -24.46 5.55 -33.47
N LYS A 547 -23.21 6.02 -33.70
CA LYS A 547 -22.19 6.12 -32.65
C LYS A 547 -22.59 7.14 -31.60
N ARG A 548 -23.03 8.32 -32.03
CA ARG A 548 -23.53 9.39 -31.16
C ARG A 548 -24.80 8.98 -30.43
N ASN A 549 -25.76 8.36 -31.11
CA ASN A 549 -26.99 7.88 -30.48
C ASN A 549 -26.72 6.88 -29.35
N LYS A 550 -25.68 6.04 -29.50
CA LYS A 550 -25.22 5.13 -28.45
C LYS A 550 -24.68 5.90 -27.24
N LEU A 551 -23.85 6.93 -27.45
CA LEU A 551 -23.31 7.78 -26.39
C LEU A 551 -24.42 8.50 -25.62
N VAL A 552 -25.35 9.15 -26.33
CA VAL A 552 -26.52 9.83 -25.73
C VAL A 552 -27.33 8.85 -24.87
N SER A 553 -27.53 7.63 -25.35
CA SER A 553 -28.27 6.59 -24.62
C SER A 553 -27.53 6.12 -23.35
N ILE A 554 -26.19 6.00 -23.40
CA ILE A 554 -25.37 5.67 -22.23
C ILE A 554 -25.46 6.79 -21.18
N PHE A 555 -25.32 8.05 -21.59
CA PHE A 555 -25.43 9.20 -20.69
C PHE A 555 -26.78 9.24 -19.98
N LEU A 556 -27.90 9.16 -20.70
CA LEU A 556 -29.23 9.17 -20.08
C LEU A 556 -29.40 8.04 -19.06
N ARG A 557 -28.90 6.83 -19.36
CA ARG A 557 -28.97 5.71 -18.44
C ARG A 557 -28.13 5.94 -17.18
N LEU A 558 -26.90 6.46 -17.32
CA LEU A 558 -26.01 6.68 -16.19
C LEU A 558 -26.49 7.84 -15.28
N LEU A 559 -27.04 8.90 -15.88
CA LEU A 559 -27.61 10.03 -15.13
C LEU A 559 -28.86 9.65 -14.32
N GLU A 560 -29.61 8.64 -14.75
CA GLU A 560 -30.86 8.22 -14.09
C GLU A 560 -30.65 7.60 -12.69
N TYR A 561 -29.50 6.98 -12.48
CA TYR A 561 -29.14 6.30 -11.22
C TYR A 561 -28.07 7.05 -10.42
N PHE A 562 -27.69 8.26 -10.83
CA PHE A 562 -26.70 9.04 -10.11
C PHE A 562 -27.26 9.53 -8.78
N GLU A 563 -26.51 9.34 -7.70
CA GLU A 563 -26.82 9.86 -6.36
C GLU A 563 -25.76 10.91 -5.98
N GLY A 564 -26.15 12.18 -5.87
CA GLY A 564 -25.20 13.28 -5.61
C GLY A 564 -25.55 14.60 -6.30
N VAL A 565 -24.60 15.53 -6.33
CA VAL A 565 -24.75 16.84 -7.00
C VAL A 565 -23.89 16.86 -8.26
N MET A 566 -24.52 17.13 -9.40
CA MET A 566 -23.86 17.21 -10.71
C MET A 566 -24.12 18.55 -11.39
N PHE A 567 -23.06 19.17 -11.90
CA PHE A 567 -23.10 20.31 -12.80
C PHE A 567 -22.68 19.89 -14.20
N LEU A 568 -23.51 20.20 -15.18
CA LEU A 568 -23.20 20.08 -16.60
C LEU A 568 -22.98 21.47 -17.15
N THR A 569 -21.90 21.71 -17.89
CA THR A 569 -21.72 22.99 -18.62
C THR A 569 -21.88 22.78 -20.12
N THR A 570 -22.52 23.75 -20.78
CA THR A 570 -22.64 23.78 -22.24
C THR A 570 -22.53 25.20 -22.77
N ASN A 571 -21.94 25.33 -23.96
CA ASN A 571 -21.95 26.58 -24.71
C ASN A 571 -23.07 26.60 -25.77
N ARG A 572 -23.75 25.48 -26.01
CA ARG A 572 -24.71 25.28 -27.11
C ARG A 572 -26.02 24.66 -26.63
N VAL A 573 -26.91 25.46 -26.04
CA VAL A 573 -28.23 24.99 -25.55
C VAL A 573 -29.14 24.53 -26.69
N SER A 574 -29.06 25.18 -27.85
CA SER A 574 -29.95 24.91 -28.98
C SER A 574 -29.76 23.54 -29.62
N ALA A 575 -28.60 22.90 -29.38
CA ALA A 575 -28.30 21.59 -29.94
C ALA A 575 -28.73 20.43 -29.03
N PHE A 576 -29.28 20.71 -27.84
CA PHE A 576 -29.47 19.74 -26.76
C PHE A 576 -30.57 18.71 -27.04
N ASP A 577 -30.30 17.43 -26.75
CA ASP A 577 -31.31 16.37 -26.91
C ASP A 577 -32.45 16.54 -25.88
N PRO A 578 -33.72 16.63 -26.31
CA PRO A 578 -34.86 16.85 -25.41
C PRO A 578 -35.01 15.78 -24.32
N ALA A 579 -34.47 14.57 -24.51
CA ALA A 579 -34.59 13.51 -23.51
C ALA A 579 -33.87 13.84 -22.18
N PHE A 580 -32.89 14.75 -22.20
CA PHE A 580 -32.19 15.19 -20.99
C PHE A 580 -33.02 16.16 -20.13
N GLU A 581 -34.03 16.84 -20.69
CA GLU A 581 -34.92 17.73 -19.92
C GLU A 581 -35.61 16.98 -18.78
N SER A 582 -35.92 15.70 -18.98
CA SER A 582 -36.52 14.83 -17.96
C SER A 582 -35.59 14.47 -16.79
N ARG A 583 -34.28 14.72 -16.90
CA ARG A 583 -33.26 14.35 -15.89
C ARG A 583 -32.61 15.57 -15.25
N ILE A 584 -32.76 16.75 -15.84
CA ILE A 584 -32.19 18.00 -15.35
C ILE A 584 -33.21 18.67 -14.44
N HIS A 585 -32.79 18.95 -13.22
CA HIS A 585 -33.65 19.56 -12.20
C HIS A 585 -33.70 21.07 -12.33
N LEU A 586 -32.58 21.67 -12.75
CA LEU A 586 -32.45 23.11 -12.89
C LEU A 586 -31.57 23.45 -14.10
N THR A 587 -32.11 24.29 -14.98
CA THR A 587 -31.33 24.88 -16.08
C THR A 587 -31.10 26.36 -15.77
N ILE A 588 -29.84 26.76 -15.73
CA ILE A 588 -29.41 28.14 -15.52
C ILE A 588 -28.85 28.67 -16.83
N HIS A 589 -29.50 29.71 -17.36
CA HIS A 589 -29.04 30.46 -18.51
C HIS A 589 -28.27 31.69 -18.04
N TYR A 590 -26.98 31.75 -18.38
CA TYR A 590 -26.11 32.87 -18.10
C TYR A 590 -26.27 33.91 -19.21
N PRO A 591 -26.85 35.07 -18.93
CA PRO A 591 -26.89 36.16 -19.89
C PRO A 591 -25.47 36.71 -20.12
N ASN A 592 -25.33 37.51 -21.17
CA ASN A 592 -24.12 38.29 -21.38
C ASN A 592 -23.92 39.27 -20.21
N LEU A 593 -22.66 39.48 -19.82
CA LEU A 593 -22.32 40.33 -18.67
C LEU A 593 -22.76 41.77 -18.94
N ASP A 594 -23.63 42.31 -18.08
CA ASP A 594 -24.01 43.72 -18.11
C ASP A 594 -22.90 44.64 -17.57
N TYR A 595 -23.09 45.94 -17.70
CA TYR A 595 -22.13 46.95 -17.23
C TYR A 595 -21.80 46.76 -15.74
N THR A 596 -22.81 46.57 -14.90
CA THR A 596 -22.66 46.38 -13.45
C THR A 596 -21.86 45.13 -13.10
N SER A 597 -22.10 44.02 -13.81
CA SER A 597 -21.38 42.76 -13.66
C SER A 597 -19.92 42.91 -14.07
N ARG A 598 -19.64 43.58 -15.20
CA ARG A 598 -18.27 43.83 -15.66
C ARG A 598 -17.52 44.73 -14.69
N LEU A 599 -18.14 45.79 -14.18
CA LEU A 599 -17.55 46.66 -13.18
C LEU A 599 -17.15 45.89 -11.92
N HIS A 600 -18.05 45.04 -11.41
CA HIS A 600 -17.76 44.18 -10.26
C HIS A 600 -16.57 43.24 -10.54
N ILE A 601 -16.55 42.61 -11.72
CA ILE A 601 -15.46 41.71 -12.12
C ILE A 601 -14.12 42.46 -12.22
N TRP A 602 -14.11 43.68 -12.78
CA TRP A 602 -12.93 44.53 -12.83
C TRP A 602 -12.43 44.88 -11.43
N LYS A 603 -13.31 45.36 -10.54
CA LYS A 603 -12.97 45.66 -9.14
C LYS A 603 -12.36 44.45 -8.45
N THR A 604 -12.98 43.29 -8.61
CA THR A 604 -12.49 42.03 -8.02
C THR A 604 -11.11 41.65 -8.56
N PHE A 605 -10.89 41.61 -9.87
CA PHE A 605 -9.59 41.20 -10.42
C PHE A 605 -8.46 42.20 -10.20
N VAL A 606 -8.76 43.51 -10.16
CA VAL A 606 -7.78 44.55 -9.88
C VAL A 606 -7.30 44.47 -8.43
N ASN A 607 -8.19 44.16 -7.49
CA ASN A 607 -7.89 44.07 -6.06
C ASN A 607 -7.36 42.69 -5.61
N ILE A 608 -7.41 41.66 -6.45
CA ILE A 608 -6.90 40.33 -6.10
C ILE A 608 -5.36 40.35 -6.09
N GLY A 609 -4.72 40.54 -4.93
CA GLY A 609 -3.25 40.55 -4.75
C GLY A 609 -2.78 41.80 -4.00
N ASP A 610 -1.82 41.64 -3.08
CA ASP A 610 -1.36 42.66 -2.11
C ASP A 610 -0.67 43.92 -2.70
N ASP A 611 -0.73 44.13 -4.02
CA ASP A 611 -0.18 45.34 -4.64
C ASP A 611 -1.26 46.44 -4.65
N GLU A 612 -1.00 47.56 -3.97
CA GLU A 612 -1.80 48.78 -4.09
C GLU A 612 -1.96 49.15 -5.57
N SER A 613 -3.15 48.90 -6.14
CA SER A 613 -3.45 49.31 -7.50
C SER A 613 -3.67 50.82 -7.54
N SER A 614 -3.12 51.51 -8.54
CA SER A 614 -3.23 52.96 -8.66
C SER A 614 -4.44 53.40 -9.49
N LEU A 615 -5.46 52.55 -9.59
CA LEU A 615 -6.63 52.75 -10.43
C LEU A 615 -7.74 53.47 -9.66
N SER A 616 -8.25 54.55 -10.23
CA SER A 616 -9.40 55.30 -9.71
C SER A 616 -10.73 54.59 -10.02
N GLU A 617 -11.81 54.93 -9.29
CA GLU A 617 -13.14 54.40 -9.60
C GLU A 617 -13.63 54.83 -10.99
N ASP A 618 -13.30 56.05 -11.43
CA ASP A 618 -13.66 56.57 -12.76
C ASP A 618 -13.00 55.76 -13.90
N GLU A 619 -11.74 55.32 -13.71
CA GLU A 619 -11.03 54.47 -14.68
C GLU A 619 -11.63 53.05 -14.74
N LEU A 620 -12.09 52.52 -13.61
CA LEU A 620 -12.79 51.23 -13.56
C LEU A 620 -14.16 51.30 -14.27
N ASP A 621 -14.86 52.42 -14.14
CA ASP A 621 -16.11 52.69 -14.85
C ASP A 621 -15.89 52.79 -16.37
N GLU A 622 -14.80 53.39 -16.81
CA GLU A 622 -14.40 53.40 -18.23
C GLU A 622 -14.13 51.97 -18.73
N LEU A 623 -13.38 51.16 -17.96
CA LEU A 623 -13.08 49.78 -18.32
C LEU A 623 -14.32 48.88 -18.38
N ALA A 624 -15.31 49.13 -17.52
CA ALA A 624 -16.58 48.41 -17.52
C ALA A 624 -17.45 48.70 -18.75
N SER A 625 -17.24 49.84 -19.43
CA SER A 625 -17.93 50.16 -20.68
C SER A 625 -17.53 49.25 -21.84
N VAL A 626 -16.33 48.66 -21.79
CA VAL A 626 -15.84 47.76 -22.84
C VAL A 626 -16.52 46.39 -22.71
N GLU A 627 -17.15 45.94 -23.80
CA GLU A 627 -17.80 44.63 -23.87
C GLU A 627 -16.76 43.50 -23.90
N LEU A 628 -16.41 43.01 -22.72
CA LEU A 628 -15.51 41.88 -22.51
C LEU A 628 -16.17 40.84 -21.61
N ASN A 629 -15.91 39.56 -21.89
CA ASN A 629 -16.30 38.48 -20.98
C ASN A 629 -15.32 38.38 -19.79
N GLY A 630 -15.73 37.69 -18.72
CA GLY A 630 -14.92 37.60 -17.49
C GLY A 630 -13.54 36.97 -17.71
N ARG A 631 -13.43 36.00 -18.63
CA ARG A 631 -12.14 35.38 -19.00
C ARG A 631 -11.23 36.38 -19.72
N GLN A 632 -11.79 37.20 -20.60
CA GLN A 632 -11.05 38.25 -21.30
C GLN A 632 -10.55 39.33 -20.33
N ILE A 633 -11.38 39.77 -19.39
CA ILE A 633 -11.02 40.73 -18.34
C ILE A 633 -9.86 40.19 -17.49
N LYS A 634 -10.00 38.95 -16.96
CA LYS A 634 -8.93 38.28 -16.19
C LYS A 634 -7.61 38.23 -16.95
N ASN A 635 -7.66 37.88 -18.23
CA ASN A 635 -6.46 37.83 -19.08
C ASN A 635 -5.85 39.21 -19.30
N VAL A 636 -6.67 40.26 -19.46
CA VAL A 636 -6.16 41.64 -19.60
C VAL A 636 -5.46 42.09 -18.32
N VAL A 637 -6.10 41.92 -17.16
CA VAL A 637 -5.52 42.29 -15.86
C VAL A 637 -4.22 41.53 -15.60
N LYS A 638 -4.20 40.22 -15.86
CA LYS A 638 -3.00 39.39 -15.67
C LYS A 638 -1.83 39.86 -16.55
N THR A 639 -2.07 40.13 -17.82
CA THR A 639 -1.02 40.64 -18.73
C THR A 639 -0.57 42.05 -18.33
N ALA A 640 -1.51 42.92 -17.94
CA ALA A 640 -1.19 44.27 -17.49
C ALA A 640 -0.32 44.27 -16.22
N ARG A 641 -0.57 43.34 -15.29
CA ARG A 641 0.29 43.15 -14.11
C ARG A 641 1.66 42.64 -14.45
N LEU A 642 1.79 41.67 -15.35
CA LEU A 642 3.10 41.19 -15.80
C LEU A 642 3.93 42.33 -16.41
N LEU A 643 3.28 43.24 -17.14
CA LEU A 643 3.92 44.45 -17.67
C LEU A 643 4.36 45.39 -16.53
N ALA A 644 3.47 45.68 -15.57
CA ALA A 644 3.78 46.53 -14.42
C ALA A 644 4.95 45.96 -13.59
N THR A 645 4.95 44.65 -13.30
CA THR A 645 6.03 43.97 -12.59
C THR A 645 7.35 44.05 -13.34
N HIS A 646 7.35 43.90 -14.67
CA HIS A 646 8.54 44.06 -15.50
C HIS A 646 9.09 45.50 -15.44
N GLU A 647 8.19 46.49 -15.42
CA GLU A 647 8.52 47.91 -15.30
C GLU A 647 8.82 48.35 -13.86
N LYS A 648 8.65 47.46 -12.87
CA LYS A 648 8.79 47.72 -11.42
C LYS A 648 7.88 48.87 -10.94
N THR A 649 6.69 48.96 -11.53
CA THR A 649 5.67 49.96 -11.19
C THR A 649 4.39 49.26 -10.72
N TYR A 650 3.51 50.02 -10.07
CA TYR A 650 2.18 49.52 -9.69
C TYR A 650 1.27 49.39 -10.92
N LEU A 651 0.22 48.58 -10.81
CA LEU A 651 -0.77 48.43 -11.87
C LEU A 651 -1.51 49.76 -12.09
N ALA A 652 -1.22 50.40 -13.22
CA ALA A 652 -1.87 51.63 -13.68
C ALA A 652 -2.71 51.41 -14.95
N MET A 653 -3.58 52.38 -15.25
CA MET A 653 -4.45 52.37 -16.43
C MET A 653 -3.67 52.33 -17.75
N SER A 654 -2.45 52.87 -17.78
CA SER A 654 -1.53 52.79 -18.93
C SER A 654 -1.26 51.34 -19.36
N HIS A 655 -1.00 50.44 -18.40
CA HIS A 655 -0.71 49.04 -18.67
C HIS A 655 -1.95 48.32 -19.22
N ILE A 656 -3.12 48.54 -18.62
CA ILE A 656 -4.38 47.93 -19.07
C ILE A 656 -4.73 48.42 -20.48
N SER A 657 -4.62 49.72 -20.72
CA SER A 657 -4.87 50.35 -22.02
C SER A 657 -3.92 49.83 -23.10
N ALA A 658 -2.64 49.63 -22.78
CA ALA A 658 -1.67 49.04 -23.70
C ALA A 658 -2.09 47.61 -24.11
N VAL A 659 -2.48 46.78 -23.13
CA VAL A 659 -2.95 45.41 -23.39
C VAL A 659 -4.24 45.40 -24.21
N LEU A 660 -5.20 46.27 -23.89
CA LEU A 660 -6.45 46.40 -24.65
C LEU A 660 -6.20 46.86 -26.09
N ARG A 661 -5.26 47.78 -26.30
CA ARG A 661 -4.87 48.25 -27.64
C ARG A 661 -4.25 47.13 -28.47
N ILE A 662 -3.35 46.35 -27.88
CA ILE A 662 -2.74 45.19 -28.54
C ILE A 662 -3.81 44.15 -28.88
N LYS A 663 -4.74 43.86 -27.96
CA LYS A 663 -5.83 42.90 -28.17
C LYS A 663 -6.84 43.33 -29.24
N LYS A 664 -7.16 44.62 -29.32
CA LYS A 664 -8.04 45.19 -30.36
C LYS A 664 -7.36 45.22 -31.73
N GLY A 665 -6.04 45.02 -31.78
CA GLY A 665 -5.25 45.05 -33.01
C GLY A 665 -5.01 46.49 -33.49
N LEU A 666 -3.92 46.64 -34.24
CA LEU A 666 -3.64 47.76 -35.13
C LEU A 666 -4.79 48.01 -36.12
N ALA A 667 -5.87 48.63 -35.67
CA ALA A 667 -6.92 49.22 -36.50
C ALA A 667 -6.82 50.76 -36.50
N GLY A 668 -5.59 51.29 -36.39
CA GLY A 668 -5.32 52.72 -36.31
C GLY A 668 -3.83 53.02 -36.45
N GLY A 669 -3.22 52.55 -37.53
CA GLY A 669 -1.95 53.07 -38.04
C GLY A 669 -2.26 53.85 -39.32
N SER A 670 -2.15 55.17 -39.22
CA SER A 670 -2.16 56.16 -40.30
C SER A 670 -1.22 55.84 -41.45
#